data_AF-A0AA96MP40-F1
#
_entry.id   AF-A0AA96MP40-F1
#
_cell.length_a   1.000
_cell.length_b   1.000
_cell.length_c   1.000
_cell.angle_alpha   90.00
_cell.angle_beta   90.00
_cell.angle_gamma   90.00
#
_symmetry.space_group_name_H-M   'P 1'
#
loop_
_entity.id
_entity.type
_entity.pdbx_description
1 polymer ?
#
loop_
_entity_poly.entity_id
_entity_poly.type
_entity_poly.pdbx_seq_one_letter_code
_entity_poly.pdbx_strand_id
1 'polypeptide(L)'
;MTHGILLSLALCLISFQLPCRAHVSLIFPPARLPRYDFLDNVRTPGPCGVAKGNDGPLTTLLAGSTFDVRIHLAYPHRGGFSLRLLDPNGTVLHYLLPQNSTGLVHDMDGTIQSAEVTLPSGVECSECILQLIRHAAEWAAGANTPYLFWSCADVTVTAVEEDLCGASTCSDHGACTQGACECQPQYYGEYCQFKDECENAADCSSQGACVDTLSTNLPRRQCFCYRGYHGPRCQHTSSLTNADIDESVYTIKRTLNDRLQMYARIVDDELEVALVLQGTGWVAIGVKPQDDQLSSCRADSPGFIPLVQSKRYRVNVTIDEDGGSSEEGSSEEGSSEEGGSSEEGGSSEEGSSEEGSSEEGSSEEEGSSEEGSSEEGGSSEEGGSSSTRLHPMDCTDVVIVGARGSTHRVRDYYTRDRSSPQEDEVYGGQYSLTDAIAREQDGVTRAIFRRKLQTTDRADHSIVDDAMTVIWAFGQVQGDFFHSPASSLEAGQASNRAFYQPDEIKYHGSRTRGQTQINFFTADQPTNEDGCYGSYMDPGCTSPQSCDYRAEWIVTGDHVRVRVIAKVNINSWAAIGFSTDTVMPETDVVLGASDGSRSFIHDRYALARAEPPIDPRQNIMNASAVRVDGFTVLDFVRPLQTDDLTRDVSLTECVFFFFGYNGPVRDYDNGGVGYHRIGPLSSPNRICLSTQCPSLASNSEQQHRRFNITSLDLGVTGTDPTGANPPSQVDSAAVLALRREQFVLYVAVGILSALVLALLFALALVGVCCACGRRGVHDFNRAPLSEQELQSKISADSEDVKSGAANNLYT
;
A
#
# COMPACT_ATOMS: atom_id res chain seq x y z
N MET A 1 21.35 -42.42 13.05
CA MET A 1 20.84 -41.20 13.70
C MET A 1 21.00 -40.05 12.71
N THR A 2 20.14 -39.98 11.70
CA THR A 2 20.43 -39.27 10.44
C THR A 2 19.19 -38.65 9.78
N HIS A 3 18.07 -38.55 10.49
CA HIS A 3 16.83 -37.92 10.03
C HIS A 3 16.32 -36.82 10.99
N GLY A 4 17.04 -36.52 12.08
CA GLY A 4 16.68 -35.51 13.09
C GLY A 4 17.50 -34.22 13.06
N ILE A 5 18.27 -33.98 11.99
CA ILE A 5 19.15 -32.80 11.85
C ILE A 5 18.78 -31.97 10.60
N LEU A 6 18.39 -32.65 9.51
CA LEU A 6 17.90 -31.99 8.28
C LEU A 6 16.58 -31.22 8.48
N LEU A 7 15.73 -31.63 9.43
CA LEU A 7 14.49 -30.90 9.73
C LEU A 7 14.75 -29.61 10.52
N SER A 8 15.83 -29.58 11.30
CA SER A 8 16.24 -28.43 12.11
C SER A 8 16.86 -27.32 11.26
N LEU A 9 17.74 -27.69 10.31
CA LEU A 9 18.36 -26.75 9.37
C LEU A 9 17.35 -26.15 8.38
N ALA A 10 16.30 -26.90 8.01
CA ALA A 10 15.24 -26.40 7.13
C ALA A 10 14.30 -25.36 7.78
N LEU A 11 14.28 -25.24 9.11
CA LEU A 11 13.45 -24.25 9.82
C LEU A 11 14.15 -22.90 10.01
N CYS A 12 15.48 -22.86 10.14
CA CYS A 12 16.23 -21.62 10.42
C CYS A 12 16.48 -20.72 9.19
N LEU A 13 16.05 -21.12 8.00
CA LEU A 13 16.24 -20.36 6.74
C LEU A 13 14.94 -19.77 6.17
N ILE A 14 13.86 -19.72 6.96
CA ILE A 14 12.55 -19.15 6.56
C ILE A 14 12.16 -17.98 7.48
N SER A 15 13.14 -17.17 7.88
CA SER A 15 12.96 -16.05 8.81
C SER A 15 13.79 -14.81 8.42
N PHE A 16 13.83 -14.49 7.13
CA PHE A 16 14.38 -13.22 6.63
C PHE A 16 13.33 -12.40 5.87
N GLN A 17 13.16 -11.15 6.31
CA GLN A 17 12.64 -10.00 5.58
C GLN A 17 11.28 -10.14 4.85
N LEU A 18 10.21 -9.81 5.58
CA LEU A 18 9.04 -9.12 5.01
C LEU A 18 8.82 -7.84 5.85
N PRO A 19 8.32 -6.72 5.28
CA PRO A 19 8.17 -5.48 6.05
C PRO A 19 6.70 -5.11 6.34
N CYS A 20 6.02 -5.83 7.26
CA CYS A 20 4.85 -5.23 7.93
C CYS A 20 5.31 -4.22 9.00
N ARG A 21 4.48 -3.22 9.30
CA ARG A 21 4.94 -1.94 9.83
C ARG A 21 3.94 -1.39 10.84
N ALA A 22 4.43 -1.03 12.03
CA ALA A 22 3.55 -0.59 13.11
C ALA A 22 3.20 0.88 13.00
N HIS A 23 1.98 1.15 13.43
CA HIS A 23 1.35 2.44 13.39
C HIS A 23 0.80 2.67 14.81
N VAL A 24 1.57 3.37 15.65
CA VAL A 24 1.22 3.65 17.04
C VAL A 24 1.60 5.08 17.44
N SER A 25 0.63 5.86 17.96
CA SER A 25 0.91 7.20 18.49
C SER A 25 0.02 7.54 19.70
N LEU A 26 0.46 8.46 20.54
CA LEU A 26 -0.30 8.90 21.70
C LEU A 26 -1.39 9.90 21.30
N ILE A 27 -2.64 9.53 21.57
CA ILE A 27 -3.81 10.42 21.50
C ILE A 27 -3.87 11.28 22.77
N PHE A 28 -3.67 10.65 23.94
CA PHE A 28 -3.60 11.35 25.21
C PHE A 28 -2.57 10.74 26.17
N PRO A 29 -1.69 11.54 26.81
CA PRO A 29 -1.41 12.94 26.49
C PRO A 29 -0.98 13.12 25.02
N PRO A 30 -1.30 14.23 24.35
CA PRO A 30 -1.22 14.27 22.89
C PRO A 30 0.23 14.23 22.40
N ALA A 31 0.54 13.32 21.47
CA ALA A 31 1.88 13.19 20.88
C ALA A 31 2.44 14.50 20.31
N ARG A 32 3.76 14.59 20.18
CA ARG A 32 4.45 15.67 19.43
C ARG A 32 3.91 15.80 18.00
N LEU A 33 4.09 16.99 17.42
CA LEU A 33 3.67 17.30 16.05
C LEU A 33 4.85 17.18 15.07
N PRO A 34 4.64 16.64 13.85
CA PRO A 34 3.44 15.92 13.41
C PRO A 34 3.25 14.57 14.15
N ARG A 35 2.00 14.13 14.29
CA ARG A 35 1.59 12.96 15.11
C ARG A 35 1.88 11.60 14.43
N TYR A 36 3.03 11.48 13.78
CA TYR A 36 3.46 10.28 13.07
C TYR A 36 3.31 9.04 13.94
N ASP A 37 2.68 8.00 13.38
CA ASP A 37 2.46 6.71 14.02
C ASP A 37 3.47 5.65 13.55
N PHE A 38 4.17 5.88 12.43
CA PHE A 38 5.32 5.09 11.98
C PHE A 38 6.65 5.64 12.49
N LEU A 39 6.93 5.49 13.79
CA LEU A 39 8.19 5.91 14.41
C LEU A 39 8.93 4.72 15.04
N ASP A 40 9.85 4.11 14.29
CA ASP A 40 10.55 2.87 14.66
C ASP A 40 12.02 3.07 15.09
N ASN A 41 12.57 2.07 15.78
CA ASN A 41 13.94 2.03 16.29
C ASN A 41 15.03 1.64 15.26
N VAL A 42 14.69 1.56 13.97
CA VAL A 42 15.60 1.27 12.85
C VAL A 42 15.83 2.50 11.97
N ARG A 43 14.83 3.39 11.86
CA ARG A 43 14.75 4.46 10.85
C ARG A 43 14.60 5.85 11.45
N THR A 44 14.24 5.96 12.74
CA THR A 44 14.09 7.23 13.43
C THR A 44 15.03 7.30 14.64
N PRO A 45 15.40 8.50 15.13
CA PRO A 45 16.26 8.63 16.30
C PRO A 45 15.45 8.53 17.61
N GLY A 46 15.90 7.67 18.53
CA GLY A 46 15.38 7.65 19.90
C GLY A 46 15.74 8.94 20.66
N PRO A 47 14.99 9.33 21.71
CA PRO A 47 13.94 8.57 22.39
C PRO A 47 12.55 8.58 21.72
N CYS A 48 12.32 9.44 20.72
CA CYS A 48 10.96 9.84 20.32
C CYS A 48 10.66 9.85 18.82
N GLY A 49 11.65 9.68 17.95
CA GLY A 49 11.52 9.83 16.49
C GLY A 49 11.32 11.28 16.01
N VAL A 50 10.55 12.07 16.75
CA VAL A 50 10.22 13.48 16.49
C VAL A 50 10.79 14.39 17.58
N ALA A 51 11.41 15.50 17.16
CA ALA A 51 11.98 16.51 18.04
C ALA A 51 10.88 17.29 18.78
N LYS A 52 11.21 17.87 19.93
CA LYS A 52 10.31 18.82 20.60
C LYS A 52 10.19 20.09 19.74
N GLY A 53 8.97 20.46 19.39
CA GLY A 53 8.67 21.74 18.72
C GLY A 53 8.51 22.88 19.72
N ASN A 54 8.61 24.13 19.26
CA ASN A 54 8.38 25.31 20.11
C ASN A 54 6.90 25.43 20.52
N ASP A 55 6.00 25.18 19.57
CA ASP A 55 4.55 25.32 19.71
C ASP A 55 3.87 23.92 19.75
N GLY A 56 4.52 22.97 20.41
CA GLY A 56 4.01 21.60 20.59
C GLY A 56 2.93 21.51 21.68
N PRO A 57 2.05 20.50 21.63
CA PRO A 57 1.07 20.26 22.69
C PRO A 57 1.78 19.93 24.00
N LEU A 58 1.36 20.59 25.08
CA LEU A 58 1.77 20.34 26.45
C LEU A 58 0.54 19.83 27.22
N THR A 59 0.74 18.96 28.22
CA THR A 59 -0.35 18.52 29.11
C THR A 59 0.09 18.61 30.57
N THR A 60 -0.68 19.32 31.38
CA THR A 60 -0.48 19.41 32.83
C THR A 60 -1.20 18.27 33.55
N LEU A 61 -0.48 17.55 34.41
CA LEU A 61 -0.96 16.41 35.19
C LEU A 61 -0.62 16.60 36.68
N LEU A 62 -1.45 16.06 37.58
CA LEU A 62 -1.23 16.16 39.03
C LEU A 62 -0.35 15.00 39.54
N ALA A 63 0.67 15.30 40.33
CA ALA A 63 1.49 14.31 41.02
C ALA A 63 0.63 13.41 41.91
N GLY A 64 0.80 12.10 41.83
CA GLY A 64 -0.01 11.13 42.60
C GLY A 64 -1.40 10.83 42.01
N SER A 65 -1.82 11.52 40.95
CA SER A 65 -3.10 11.23 40.27
C SER A 65 -3.00 10.02 39.34
N THR A 66 -4.18 9.55 38.93
CA THR A 66 -4.36 8.45 37.98
C THR A 66 -5.13 8.98 36.77
N PHE A 67 -4.63 8.69 35.56
CA PHE A 67 -5.19 9.19 34.31
C PHE A 67 -5.16 8.12 33.21
N ASP A 68 -6.00 8.28 32.20
CA ASP A 68 -6.27 7.26 31.19
C ASP A 68 -5.49 7.56 29.90
N VAL A 69 -4.33 6.90 29.70
CA VAL A 69 -3.52 7.05 28.48
C VAL A 69 -4.25 6.44 27.30
N ARG A 70 -4.32 7.16 26.17
CA ARG A 70 -5.00 6.72 24.93
C ARG A 70 -4.05 6.65 23.75
N ILE A 71 -4.19 5.57 22.97
CA ILE A 71 -3.23 5.16 21.94
C ILE A 71 -3.96 4.97 20.59
N HIS A 72 -3.56 5.74 19.58
CA HIS A 72 -3.90 5.44 18.19
C HIS A 72 -3.18 4.17 17.79
N LEU A 73 -3.87 3.23 17.15
CA LEU A 73 -3.27 1.98 16.69
C LEU A 73 -3.83 1.62 15.31
N ALA A 74 -2.97 1.56 14.30
CA ALA A 74 -3.38 1.18 12.93
C ALA A 74 -2.93 -0.24 12.51
N TYR A 75 -2.09 -0.92 13.32
CA TYR A 75 -1.77 -2.35 13.19
C TYR A 75 -1.71 -3.03 14.58
N PRO A 76 -2.41 -4.16 14.81
CA PRO A 76 -2.47 -4.84 16.10
C PRO A 76 -1.30 -5.83 16.31
N HIS A 77 -0.09 -5.29 16.45
CA HIS A 77 1.15 -6.09 16.59
C HIS A 77 1.15 -6.99 17.82
N ARG A 78 1.87 -8.12 17.75
CA ARG A 78 2.10 -9.01 18.90
C ARG A 78 3.09 -8.34 19.87
N GLY A 79 3.06 -8.74 21.14
CA GLY A 79 3.89 -8.11 22.16
C GLY A 79 3.31 -6.80 22.66
N GLY A 80 3.76 -6.42 23.86
CA GLY A 80 3.10 -5.42 24.68
C GLY A 80 3.70 -4.04 24.55
N PHE A 81 3.30 -3.15 25.46
CA PHE A 81 3.85 -1.79 25.55
C PHE A 81 4.32 -1.45 26.97
N SER A 82 5.11 -0.40 27.09
CA SER A 82 5.46 0.23 28.37
C SER A 82 5.32 1.74 28.29
N LEU A 83 4.94 2.37 29.40
CA LEU A 83 4.82 3.82 29.55
C LEU A 83 5.84 4.32 30.58
N ARG A 84 6.58 5.37 30.23
CA ARG A 84 7.75 5.87 30.96
C ARG A 84 7.69 7.39 31.06
N LEU A 85 8.09 7.95 32.20
CA LEU A 85 8.33 9.38 32.36
C LEU A 85 9.82 9.64 32.23
N LEU A 86 10.20 10.53 31.32
CA LEU A 86 11.57 10.90 31.00
C LEU A 86 11.80 12.39 31.33
N ASP A 87 13.06 12.74 31.62
CA ASP A 87 13.50 14.13 31.74
C ASP A 87 13.59 14.82 30.36
N PRO A 88 13.80 16.15 30.29
CA PRO A 88 13.92 16.88 29.02
C PRO A 88 15.05 16.38 28.10
N ASN A 89 16.03 15.65 28.64
CA ASN A 89 17.18 15.09 27.91
C ASN A 89 16.91 13.66 27.39
N GLY A 90 15.77 13.04 27.72
CA GLY A 90 15.42 11.67 27.33
C GLY A 90 15.89 10.58 28.31
N THR A 91 16.30 10.96 29.52
CA THR A 91 16.68 10.05 30.63
C THR A 91 15.42 9.56 31.34
N VAL A 92 15.26 8.26 31.55
CA VAL A 92 14.09 7.72 32.28
C VAL A 92 14.15 8.15 33.75
N LEU A 93 13.11 8.85 34.20
CA LEU A 93 12.85 9.19 35.61
C LEU A 93 12.05 8.07 36.30
N HIS A 94 10.97 7.60 35.66
CA HIS A 94 10.07 6.58 36.21
C HIS A 94 9.53 5.63 35.14
N TYR A 95 9.40 4.35 35.51
CA TYR A 95 8.61 3.37 34.78
C TYR A 95 7.18 3.42 35.32
N LEU A 96 6.25 3.94 34.53
CA LEU A 96 4.86 4.17 34.94
C LEU A 96 3.99 2.93 34.72
N LEU A 97 4.22 2.21 33.61
CA LEU A 97 3.51 0.96 33.30
C LEU A 97 4.43 0.02 32.50
N PRO A 98 4.71 -1.21 32.96
CA PRO A 98 4.44 -1.71 34.32
C PRO A 98 5.21 -0.89 35.37
N GLN A 99 4.58 -0.62 36.52
CA GLN A 99 5.19 0.24 37.56
C GLN A 99 6.53 -0.33 38.04
N ASN A 100 7.56 0.52 38.07
CA ASN A 100 8.91 0.20 38.51
C ASN A 100 9.59 -0.96 37.76
N SER A 101 9.14 -1.31 36.55
CA SER A 101 9.68 -2.42 35.76
C SER A 101 9.97 -2.01 34.31
N THR A 102 11.04 -2.57 33.75
CA THR A 102 11.41 -2.46 32.32
C THR A 102 10.56 -3.33 31.40
N GLY A 103 9.61 -4.10 31.95
CA GLY A 103 8.77 -5.05 31.22
C GLY A 103 7.76 -4.41 30.28
N LEU A 104 6.89 -5.27 29.73
CA LEU A 104 5.77 -4.89 28.88
C LEU A 104 4.45 -5.31 29.54
N VAL A 105 3.37 -4.58 29.25
CA VAL A 105 1.99 -4.98 29.58
C VAL A 105 1.21 -5.31 28.31
N HIS A 106 0.20 -6.17 28.44
CA HIS A 106 -0.69 -6.61 27.35
C HIS A 106 0.07 -7.25 26.16
N ASP A 107 1.11 -8.03 26.46
CA ASP A 107 1.92 -8.79 25.51
C ASP A 107 1.10 -9.75 24.63
N MET A 108 0.10 -10.40 25.23
CA MET A 108 -0.80 -11.32 24.54
C MET A 108 -1.96 -10.63 23.81
N ASP A 109 -2.35 -9.40 24.19
CA ASP A 109 -3.44 -8.65 23.55
C ASP A 109 -2.93 -7.35 22.92
N GLY A 110 -2.56 -7.47 21.65
CA GLY A 110 -2.09 -6.36 20.84
C GLY A 110 -3.18 -5.35 20.44
N THR A 111 -4.46 -5.58 20.76
CA THR A 111 -5.58 -4.70 20.42
C THR A 111 -5.90 -3.64 21.49
N ILE A 112 -5.17 -3.63 22.60
CA ILE A 112 -5.31 -2.62 23.66
C ILE A 112 -4.87 -1.23 23.17
N GLN A 113 -5.77 -0.26 23.35
CA GLN A 113 -5.61 1.16 22.93
C GLN A 113 -5.77 2.15 24.09
N SER A 114 -5.85 1.66 25.33
CA SER A 114 -6.00 2.46 26.53
C SER A 114 -5.38 1.78 27.74
N ALA A 115 -4.76 2.55 28.64
CA ALA A 115 -4.31 2.06 29.93
C ALA A 115 -4.42 3.14 31.02
N GLU A 116 -4.89 2.74 32.18
CA GLU A 116 -4.88 3.54 33.40
C GLU A 116 -3.45 3.65 33.94
N VAL A 117 -3.00 4.88 34.26
CA VAL A 117 -1.63 5.17 34.69
C VAL A 117 -1.63 6.10 35.90
N THR A 118 -0.97 5.67 36.98
CA THR A 118 -0.79 6.49 38.20
C THR A 118 0.60 7.11 38.23
N LEU A 119 0.67 8.44 38.42
CA LEU A 119 1.92 9.16 38.63
C LEU A 119 2.44 8.99 40.07
N PRO A 120 3.76 8.97 40.31
CA PRO A 120 4.32 9.07 41.65
C PRO A 120 3.86 10.35 42.37
N SER A 121 3.54 10.27 43.67
CA SER A 121 3.02 11.41 44.47
C SER A 121 4.06 12.45 44.88
N GLY A 122 5.30 12.31 44.41
CA GLY A 122 6.42 13.22 44.70
C GLY A 122 7.29 13.50 43.48
N VAL A 123 6.75 13.39 42.27
CA VAL A 123 7.43 13.83 41.04
C VAL A 123 6.85 15.17 40.59
N GLU A 124 7.73 16.13 40.32
CA GLU A 124 7.40 17.43 39.75
C GLU A 124 8.37 17.71 38.60
N CYS A 125 7.86 18.22 37.48
CA CYS A 125 8.69 18.65 36.35
C CYS A 125 7.90 19.56 35.40
N SER A 126 8.53 20.63 34.92
CA SER A 126 7.91 21.56 33.97
C SER A 126 7.85 21.03 32.54
N GLU A 127 8.81 20.21 32.12
CA GLU A 127 8.99 19.79 30.72
C GLU A 127 9.39 18.31 30.57
N CYS A 128 8.74 17.42 31.34
CA CYS A 128 8.93 15.97 31.21
C CYS A 128 8.45 15.46 29.84
N ILE A 129 8.90 14.26 29.46
CA ILE A 129 8.42 13.55 28.28
C ILE A 129 7.73 12.26 28.74
N LEU A 130 6.45 12.07 28.40
CA LEU A 130 5.78 10.78 28.54
C LEU A 130 6.06 9.97 27.27
N GLN A 131 6.80 8.88 27.41
CA GLN A 131 7.20 7.97 26.33
C GLN A 131 6.37 6.69 26.38
N LEU A 132 5.68 6.39 25.27
CA LEU A 132 5.18 5.08 24.93
C LEU A 132 6.27 4.32 24.16
N ILE A 133 6.57 3.09 24.60
CA ILE A 133 7.31 2.09 23.82
C ILE A 133 6.35 0.94 23.50
N ARG A 134 6.19 0.59 22.22
CA ARG A 134 5.44 -0.59 21.77
C ARG A 134 6.39 -1.60 21.14
N HIS A 135 6.30 -2.85 21.57
CA HIS A 135 6.98 -3.98 20.93
C HIS A 135 6.13 -4.51 19.76
N ALA A 136 6.80 -4.95 18.69
CA ALA A 136 6.20 -5.73 17.61
C ALA A 136 6.90 -7.11 17.52
N ALA A 137 6.47 -8.04 18.37
CA ALA A 137 7.12 -9.33 18.63
C ALA A 137 7.14 -10.30 17.44
N GLU A 138 6.45 -10.00 16.33
CA GLU A 138 6.68 -10.66 15.04
C GLU A 138 7.99 -10.26 14.33
N TRP A 139 8.70 -9.24 14.82
CA TRP A 139 9.82 -8.61 14.14
C TRP A 139 11.04 -8.37 15.04
N ALA A 140 12.22 -8.33 14.43
CA ALA A 140 13.48 -7.93 15.07
C ALA A 140 14.11 -6.77 14.30
N ALA A 141 14.72 -5.82 15.02
CA ALA A 141 15.51 -4.72 14.46
C ALA A 141 16.94 -5.15 14.08
N GLY A 142 17.33 -6.37 14.44
CA GLY A 142 18.64 -6.97 14.23
C GLY A 142 18.80 -8.23 15.10
N ALA A 143 19.95 -8.89 15.04
CA ALA A 143 20.23 -10.03 15.92
C ALA A 143 20.02 -9.63 17.40
N ASN A 144 19.19 -10.40 18.12
CA ASN A 144 18.83 -10.20 19.52
C ASN A 144 18.36 -8.76 19.87
N THR A 145 17.81 -8.02 18.89
CA THR A 145 17.36 -6.64 19.07
C THR A 145 15.87 -6.54 18.75
N PRO A 146 14.99 -6.24 19.72
CA PRO A 146 13.54 -6.18 19.47
C PRO A 146 13.19 -5.03 18.52
N TYR A 147 12.17 -5.24 17.68
CA TYR A 147 11.62 -4.17 16.85
C TYR A 147 10.64 -3.34 17.68
N LEU A 148 11.01 -2.07 17.93
CA LEU A 148 10.30 -1.18 18.85
C LEU A 148 9.82 0.06 18.11
N PHE A 149 8.65 0.53 18.52
CA PHE A 149 8.07 1.80 18.11
C PHE A 149 7.93 2.71 19.32
N TRP A 150 8.06 4.01 19.09
CA TRP A 150 7.94 5.01 20.15
C TRP A 150 6.99 6.14 19.78
N SER A 151 6.32 6.68 20.79
CA SER A 151 5.59 7.94 20.69
C SER A 151 5.83 8.73 21.97
N CYS A 152 6.01 10.04 21.84
CA CYS A 152 6.27 10.94 22.96
C CYS A 152 5.26 12.08 22.99
N ALA A 153 4.77 12.39 24.19
CA ALA A 153 4.03 13.60 24.51
C ALA A 153 4.83 14.42 25.53
N ASP A 154 4.83 15.74 25.40
CA ASP A 154 5.48 16.64 26.36
C ASP A 154 4.49 16.97 27.49
N VAL A 155 4.92 16.84 28.75
CA VAL A 155 4.04 16.94 29.93
C VAL A 155 4.66 17.76 31.06
N THR A 156 3.81 18.51 31.76
CA THR A 156 4.12 19.13 33.05
C THR A 156 3.50 18.29 34.15
N VAL A 157 4.25 17.96 35.20
CA VAL A 157 3.70 17.36 36.43
C VAL A 157 3.88 18.35 37.58
N THR A 158 2.77 18.70 38.25
CA THR A 158 2.73 19.61 39.41
C THR A 158 2.16 18.90 40.63
N ALA A 159 2.60 19.27 41.83
CA ALA A 159 1.99 18.84 43.09
C ALA A 159 0.89 19.81 43.59
N VAL A 160 0.62 20.90 42.86
CA VAL A 160 -0.31 21.96 43.26
C VAL A 160 -1.62 21.82 42.50
N GLU A 161 -2.69 21.48 43.20
CA GLU A 161 -4.05 21.30 42.63
C GLU A 161 -4.63 22.62 42.06
N GLU A 162 -4.22 23.78 42.60
CA GLU A 162 -4.61 25.10 42.08
C GLU A 162 -4.01 25.41 40.69
N ASP A 163 -2.87 24.81 40.33
CA ASP A 163 -2.23 24.97 39.01
C ASP A 163 -2.98 24.19 37.91
N LEU A 164 -3.92 23.29 38.27
CA LEU A 164 -4.65 22.49 37.29
C LEU A 164 -5.61 23.31 36.40
N CYS A 165 -5.91 24.57 36.73
CA CYS A 165 -6.56 25.48 35.77
C CYS A 165 -5.58 26.46 35.10
N GLY A 166 -4.33 26.04 34.90
CA GLY A 166 -3.39 26.69 34.00
C GLY A 166 -3.78 26.59 32.51
N ALA A 167 -2.90 27.10 31.65
CA ALA A 167 -3.02 26.90 30.20
C ALA A 167 -2.82 25.41 29.84
N SER A 168 -3.36 24.97 28.69
CA SER A 168 -3.29 23.60 28.17
C SER A 168 -3.96 22.47 28.96
N THR A 169 -4.46 22.65 30.21
CA THR A 169 -5.13 21.53 30.94
C THR A 169 -6.32 20.98 30.16
N CYS A 170 -7.21 21.85 29.67
CA CYS A 170 -8.35 21.43 28.84
C CYS A 170 -7.97 21.28 27.36
N SER A 171 -6.73 20.83 27.07
CA SER A 171 -6.15 20.68 25.73
C SER A 171 -6.28 21.93 24.84
N ASP A 172 -6.36 23.12 25.45
CA ASP A 172 -6.73 24.40 24.81
C ASP A 172 -8.06 24.37 24.02
N HIS A 173 -8.93 23.44 24.38
CA HIS A 173 -10.20 23.10 23.73
C HIS A 173 -11.39 23.11 24.70
N GLY A 174 -11.23 23.73 25.87
CA GLY A 174 -12.27 23.92 26.89
C GLY A 174 -11.92 24.97 27.93
N ALA A 175 -12.89 25.32 28.78
CA ALA A 175 -12.69 26.21 29.92
C ALA A 175 -12.52 25.39 31.22
N CYS A 176 -11.44 25.63 31.97
CA CYS A 176 -11.23 24.98 33.25
C CYS A 176 -11.95 25.73 34.39
N THR A 177 -12.71 25.02 35.21
CA THR A 177 -13.30 25.52 36.45
C THR A 177 -13.11 24.48 37.55
N GLN A 178 -12.34 24.82 38.59
CA GLN A 178 -12.09 23.94 39.75
C GLN A 178 -11.55 22.54 39.35
N GLY A 179 -10.62 22.50 38.40
CA GLY A 179 -10.01 21.26 37.88
C GLY A 179 -10.86 20.49 36.85
N ALA A 180 -12.13 20.86 36.64
CA ALA A 180 -13.00 20.26 35.64
C ALA A 180 -13.06 21.10 34.35
N CYS A 181 -13.10 20.44 33.19
CA CYS A 181 -13.17 21.10 31.88
C CYS A 181 -14.58 21.13 31.29
N GLU A 182 -15.03 22.30 30.86
CA GLU A 182 -16.19 22.49 29.98
C GLU A 182 -15.71 22.61 28.53
N CYS A 183 -15.97 21.59 27.70
CA CYS A 183 -15.41 21.51 26.35
C CYS A 183 -16.13 22.38 25.32
N GLN A 184 -15.36 22.84 24.33
CA GLN A 184 -15.89 23.44 23.11
C GLN A 184 -16.66 22.40 22.29
N PRO A 185 -17.61 22.80 21.42
CA PRO A 185 -18.34 21.87 20.56
C PRO A 185 -17.40 20.97 19.76
N GLN A 186 -17.84 19.73 19.51
CA GLN A 186 -17.08 18.65 18.86
C GLN A 186 -15.90 18.09 19.68
N TYR A 187 -15.51 18.73 20.80
CA TYR A 187 -14.47 18.25 21.72
C TYR A 187 -15.07 17.58 22.96
N TYR A 188 -14.41 16.53 23.44
CA TYR A 188 -14.89 15.75 24.58
C TYR A 188 -13.76 15.02 25.33
N GLY A 189 -14.12 14.39 26.45
CA GLY A 189 -13.19 13.79 27.41
C GLY A 189 -12.91 14.71 28.59
N GLU A 190 -12.30 14.16 29.64
CA GLU A 190 -12.02 14.85 30.92
C GLU A 190 -11.20 16.13 30.75
N TYR A 191 -10.32 16.16 29.73
CA TYR A 191 -9.39 17.24 29.41
C TYR A 191 -9.69 17.85 28.04
N CYS A 192 -10.88 17.62 27.48
CA CYS A 192 -11.28 18.00 26.11
C CYS A 192 -10.30 17.52 25.02
N GLN A 193 -9.61 16.40 25.29
CA GLN A 193 -8.49 15.89 24.52
C GLN A 193 -8.91 15.13 23.25
N PHE A 194 -10.18 14.76 23.15
CA PHE A 194 -10.73 14.02 22.02
C PHE A 194 -11.57 14.95 21.14
N LYS A 195 -11.55 14.70 19.84
CA LYS A 195 -12.29 15.47 18.85
C LYS A 195 -13.03 14.53 17.90
N ASP A 196 -14.30 14.83 17.67
CA ASP A 196 -15.09 14.29 16.56
C ASP A 196 -15.23 15.34 15.44
N GLU A 197 -15.64 14.94 14.23
CA GLU A 197 -15.91 15.91 13.15
C GLU A 197 -17.27 16.58 13.30
N CYS A 198 -18.18 15.97 14.07
CA CYS A 198 -19.56 16.39 14.19
C CYS A 198 -20.22 15.80 15.44
N GLU A 199 -21.18 16.53 15.98
CA GLU A 199 -22.17 16.03 16.93
C GLU A 199 -23.50 15.75 16.22
N ASN A 200 -23.81 16.50 15.16
CA ASN A 200 -25.09 16.51 14.48
C ASN A 200 -24.96 16.91 12.99
N ALA A 201 -26.07 16.83 12.24
CA ALA A 201 -26.06 17.09 10.79
C ALA A 201 -25.75 18.56 10.41
N ALA A 202 -25.96 19.54 11.29
CA ALA A 202 -25.66 20.94 10.99
C ALA A 202 -24.16 21.20 10.88
N ASP A 203 -23.33 20.43 11.59
CA ASP A 203 -21.86 20.50 11.52
C ASP A 203 -21.37 20.05 10.14
N CYS A 204 -22.08 19.07 9.56
CA CYS A 204 -21.96 18.63 8.16
C CYS A 204 -22.77 19.52 7.18
N SER A 205 -22.85 20.83 7.47
CA SER A 205 -23.56 21.87 6.69
C SER A 205 -25.07 21.62 6.47
N SER A 206 -25.69 20.68 7.18
CA SER A 206 -26.99 20.07 6.84
C SER A 206 -27.05 19.38 5.46
N GLN A 207 -25.89 19.18 4.81
CA GLN A 207 -25.74 18.51 3.51
C GLN A 207 -25.05 17.15 3.62
N GLY A 208 -24.85 16.67 4.85
CA GLY A 208 -24.44 15.30 5.17
C GLY A 208 -25.07 14.81 6.46
N ALA A 209 -24.93 13.51 6.70
CA ALA A 209 -25.20 12.90 7.98
C ALA A 209 -23.93 12.93 8.85
N CYS A 210 -24.10 13.20 10.13
CA CYS A 210 -23.09 12.88 11.13
C CYS A 210 -23.23 11.40 11.50
N VAL A 211 -22.15 10.61 11.34
CA VAL A 211 -22.18 9.14 11.46
C VAL A 211 -21.12 8.69 12.45
N ASP A 212 -21.52 8.01 13.54
CA ASP A 212 -20.58 7.21 14.35
C ASP A 212 -20.12 6.01 13.49
N THR A 213 -18.85 5.98 13.15
CA THR A 213 -18.24 4.90 12.37
C THR A 213 -18.08 3.61 13.16
N LEU A 214 -18.24 3.68 14.49
CA LEU A 214 -17.82 2.68 15.49
C LEU A 214 -16.31 2.43 15.53
N SER A 215 -15.51 3.32 14.92
CA SER A 215 -14.05 3.29 14.92
C SER A 215 -13.46 3.17 16.33
N THR A 216 -12.34 2.46 16.41
CA THR A 216 -11.55 2.24 17.62
C THR A 216 -10.45 3.30 17.76
N ASN A 217 -10.00 3.86 16.63
CA ASN A 217 -9.30 5.14 16.55
C ASN A 217 -10.28 6.33 16.62
N LEU A 218 -9.76 7.56 16.60
CA LEU A 218 -10.53 8.81 16.53
C LEU A 218 -10.21 9.56 15.23
N PRO A 219 -11.10 10.39 14.67
CA PRO A 219 -12.46 10.70 15.14
C PRO A 219 -13.45 9.56 14.88
N ARG A 220 -14.43 9.40 15.78
CA ARG A 220 -15.48 8.38 15.67
C ARG A 220 -16.70 8.88 14.91
N ARG A 221 -17.14 10.10 15.17
CA ARG A 221 -18.24 10.73 14.43
C ARG A 221 -17.69 11.54 13.28
N GLN A 222 -18.12 11.19 12.08
CA GLN A 222 -17.59 11.72 10.83
C GLN A 222 -18.70 12.21 9.89
N CYS A 223 -18.41 13.20 9.06
CA CYS A 223 -19.37 13.76 8.11
C CYS A 223 -19.40 12.97 6.79
N PHE A 224 -20.51 12.27 6.55
CA PHE A 224 -20.82 11.58 5.30
C PHE A 224 -21.85 12.38 4.49
N CYS A 225 -21.44 12.89 3.33
CA CYS A 225 -22.20 13.83 2.52
C CYS A 225 -23.31 13.17 1.69
N TYR A 226 -24.38 13.92 1.45
CA TYR A 226 -25.42 13.55 0.49
C TYR A 226 -24.96 13.81 -0.95
N ARG A 227 -25.64 13.20 -1.93
CA ARG A 227 -25.30 13.34 -3.36
C ARG A 227 -25.33 14.81 -3.79
N GLY A 228 -24.33 15.24 -4.55
CA GLY A 228 -24.15 16.64 -4.96
C GLY A 228 -23.43 17.52 -3.93
N TYR A 229 -22.84 16.94 -2.87
CA TYR A 229 -22.05 17.68 -1.87
C TYR A 229 -20.80 16.92 -1.44
N HIS A 230 -19.72 17.66 -1.14
CA HIS A 230 -18.41 17.13 -0.73
C HIS A 230 -17.65 18.11 0.19
N GLY A 231 -16.43 17.72 0.59
CA GLY A 231 -15.57 18.47 1.50
C GLY A 231 -15.69 18.05 2.98
N PRO A 232 -14.72 18.47 3.84
CA PRO A 232 -14.65 18.16 5.27
C PRO A 232 -15.96 18.22 6.07
N ARG A 233 -16.83 19.19 5.75
CA ARG A 233 -18.13 19.43 6.39
C ARG A 233 -19.27 19.47 5.36
N CYS A 234 -19.11 18.79 4.22
CA CYS A 234 -20.09 18.76 3.12
C CYS A 234 -20.47 20.14 2.58
N GLN A 235 -19.55 21.10 2.67
CA GLN A 235 -19.78 22.51 2.38
C GLN A 235 -19.67 22.88 0.88
N HIS A 236 -19.07 22.02 0.06
CA HIS A 236 -18.88 22.25 -1.37
C HIS A 236 -19.94 21.50 -2.19
N THR A 237 -20.42 22.10 -3.27
CA THR A 237 -21.41 21.51 -4.19
C THR A 237 -20.71 20.76 -5.32
N SER A 238 -21.02 19.48 -5.50
CA SER A 238 -20.51 18.68 -6.62
C SER A 238 -21.49 18.68 -7.81
N SER A 239 -20.95 18.80 -9.03
CA SER A 239 -21.64 18.53 -10.28
C SER A 239 -21.96 17.03 -10.47
N LEU A 240 -21.23 16.15 -9.79
CA LEU A 240 -21.38 14.71 -9.83
C LEU A 240 -22.55 14.25 -8.94
N THR A 241 -23.70 14.00 -9.55
CA THR A 241 -24.94 13.59 -8.85
C THR A 241 -25.19 12.08 -8.86
N ASN A 242 -24.38 11.31 -9.60
CA ASN A 242 -24.43 9.85 -9.65
C ASN A 242 -23.02 9.23 -9.72
N ALA A 243 -22.85 8.04 -9.12
CA ALA A 243 -21.62 7.25 -9.11
C ALA A 243 -21.69 6.01 -10.03
N ASP A 244 -22.64 5.99 -10.96
CA ASP A 244 -22.64 5.01 -12.05
C ASP A 244 -21.61 5.47 -13.10
N ILE A 245 -20.68 4.58 -13.44
CA ILE A 245 -19.50 4.88 -14.26
C ILE A 245 -19.75 4.39 -15.69
N ASP A 246 -19.84 5.31 -16.64
CA ASP A 246 -19.82 4.98 -18.06
C ASP A 246 -18.37 4.75 -18.50
N GLU A 247 -17.96 3.48 -18.56
CA GLU A 247 -16.61 3.11 -18.96
C GLU A 247 -16.23 3.60 -20.37
N SER A 248 -17.17 3.98 -21.23
CA SER A 248 -16.87 4.40 -22.61
C SER A 248 -16.23 5.78 -22.70
N VAL A 249 -16.35 6.64 -21.68
CA VAL A 249 -15.81 8.01 -21.71
C VAL A 249 -14.39 8.14 -21.15
N TYR A 250 -13.81 7.06 -20.62
CA TYR A 250 -12.48 7.06 -19.98
C TYR A 250 -11.39 6.56 -20.92
N THR A 251 -10.32 7.35 -21.05
CA THR A 251 -9.15 7.06 -21.90
C THR A 251 -8.15 6.10 -21.25
N ILE A 252 -8.16 6.01 -19.92
CA ILE A 252 -7.27 5.16 -19.12
C ILE A 252 -8.11 4.21 -18.26
N LYS A 253 -7.73 2.93 -18.23
CA LYS A 253 -8.44 1.83 -17.55
C LYS A 253 -7.42 0.85 -16.93
N ARG A 254 -7.41 0.73 -15.61
CA ARG A 254 -6.49 -0.13 -14.86
C ARG A 254 -7.27 -1.12 -14.01
N THR A 255 -7.01 -2.40 -14.20
CA THR A 255 -7.29 -3.42 -13.17
C THR A 255 -6.11 -3.38 -12.21
N LEU A 256 -6.32 -2.84 -11.01
CA LEU A 256 -5.26 -2.64 -10.01
C LEU A 256 -5.03 -3.92 -9.21
N ASN A 257 -6.10 -4.66 -8.88
CA ASN A 257 -6.06 -6.09 -8.54
C ASN A 257 -7.40 -6.77 -8.90
N ASP A 258 -7.58 -8.01 -8.43
CA ASP A 258 -8.82 -8.80 -8.53
C ASP A 258 -10.10 -8.10 -8.04
N ARG A 259 -9.99 -7.09 -7.17
CA ARG A 259 -11.15 -6.36 -6.59
C ARG A 259 -11.25 -4.89 -6.97
N LEU A 260 -10.15 -4.22 -7.34
CA LEU A 260 -10.12 -2.77 -7.59
C LEU A 260 -9.87 -2.46 -9.07
N GLN A 261 -10.80 -1.73 -9.68
CA GLN A 261 -10.65 -1.11 -10.99
C GLN A 261 -10.58 0.41 -10.85
N MET A 262 -9.69 1.03 -11.63
CA MET A 262 -9.52 2.48 -11.74
C MET A 262 -9.69 2.92 -13.19
N TYR A 263 -10.39 4.03 -13.37
CA TYR A 263 -10.62 4.69 -14.64
C TYR A 263 -10.15 6.14 -14.50
N ALA A 264 -9.52 6.69 -15.53
CA ALA A 264 -9.06 8.07 -15.52
C ALA A 264 -9.23 8.75 -16.89
N ARG A 265 -9.44 10.06 -16.86
CA ARG A 265 -9.46 10.94 -18.03
C ARG A 265 -9.21 12.38 -17.62
N ILE A 266 -8.73 13.19 -18.55
CA ILE A 266 -8.64 14.64 -18.38
C ILE A 266 -9.95 15.27 -18.87
N VAL A 267 -10.48 16.23 -18.11
CA VAL A 267 -11.67 17.02 -18.44
C VAL A 267 -11.28 18.50 -18.25
N ASP A 268 -11.21 19.25 -19.35
CA ASP A 268 -10.70 20.62 -19.39
C ASP A 268 -9.31 20.77 -18.72
N ASP A 269 -9.22 21.34 -17.51
CA ASP A 269 -8.00 21.51 -16.71
C ASP A 269 -7.96 20.62 -15.44
N GLU A 270 -8.78 19.58 -15.40
CA GLU A 270 -8.94 18.65 -14.27
C GLU A 270 -8.65 17.20 -14.64
N LEU A 271 -8.10 16.44 -13.69
CA LEU A 271 -8.05 14.98 -13.73
C LEU A 271 -9.31 14.44 -13.07
N GLU A 272 -10.13 13.71 -13.83
CA GLU A 272 -11.27 12.93 -13.30
C GLU A 272 -10.85 11.47 -13.11
N VAL A 273 -10.94 10.98 -11.87
CA VAL A 273 -10.68 9.59 -11.49
C VAL A 273 -11.98 8.93 -11.06
N ALA A 274 -12.24 7.72 -11.52
CA ALA A 274 -13.36 6.89 -11.09
C ALA A 274 -12.89 5.50 -10.63
N LEU A 275 -13.51 4.97 -9.58
CA LEU A 275 -13.10 3.73 -8.91
C LEU A 275 -14.28 2.76 -8.78
N VAL A 276 -13.98 1.47 -8.90
CA VAL A 276 -14.90 0.37 -8.60
C VAL A 276 -14.17 -0.65 -7.71
N LEU A 277 -14.58 -0.75 -6.45
CA LEU A 277 -14.09 -1.76 -5.50
C LEU A 277 -15.16 -2.84 -5.28
N GLN A 278 -14.79 -4.10 -5.47
CA GLN A 278 -15.56 -5.28 -5.05
C GLN A 278 -15.38 -5.51 -3.53
N GLY A 279 -15.88 -4.57 -2.73
CA GLY A 279 -15.72 -4.54 -1.28
C GLY A 279 -16.32 -3.28 -0.66
N THR A 280 -16.37 -3.27 0.68
CA THR A 280 -17.02 -2.26 1.52
C THR A 280 -16.02 -1.51 2.40
N GLY A 281 -16.38 -0.33 2.90
CA GLY A 281 -15.48 0.53 3.68
C GLY A 281 -14.62 1.44 2.79
N TRP A 282 -13.34 1.64 3.14
CA TRP A 282 -12.50 2.65 2.47
C TRP A 282 -11.65 2.12 1.31
N VAL A 283 -11.44 2.98 0.30
CA VAL A 283 -10.51 2.81 -0.83
C VAL A 283 -9.72 4.10 -1.05
N ALA A 284 -8.46 3.99 -1.45
CA ALA A 284 -7.55 5.11 -1.67
C ALA A 284 -6.77 4.97 -2.97
N ILE A 285 -6.54 6.10 -3.64
CA ILE A 285 -5.53 6.26 -4.70
C ILE A 285 -4.57 7.36 -4.26
N GLY A 286 -3.28 7.08 -4.33
CA GLY A 286 -2.23 8.08 -4.17
C GLY A 286 -1.50 8.32 -5.48
N VAL A 287 -1.09 9.57 -5.73
CA VAL A 287 -0.34 9.99 -6.91
C VAL A 287 0.89 10.78 -6.47
N LYS A 288 2.03 10.58 -7.15
CA LYS A 288 3.22 11.42 -7.02
C LYS A 288 4.10 11.37 -8.28
N PRO A 289 4.98 12.35 -8.50
CA PRO A 289 6.04 12.28 -9.50
C PRO A 289 7.04 11.13 -9.22
N GLN A 290 8.04 10.97 -10.08
CA GLN A 290 9.10 9.98 -9.88
C GLN A 290 9.98 10.30 -8.67
N ASP A 291 10.56 9.26 -8.06
CA ASP A 291 11.33 9.38 -6.81
C ASP A 291 12.56 10.32 -6.92
N ASP A 292 13.17 10.45 -8.11
CA ASP A 292 14.29 11.36 -8.37
C ASP A 292 13.87 12.84 -8.34
N GLN A 293 12.63 13.13 -8.71
CA GLN A 293 12.02 14.47 -8.65
C GLN A 293 11.61 14.87 -7.22
N LEU A 294 11.58 13.93 -6.27
CA LEU A 294 11.07 14.11 -4.90
C LEU A 294 12.16 14.32 -3.82
N SER A 295 13.42 14.50 -4.21
CA SER A 295 14.57 14.47 -3.28
C SER A 295 14.52 15.43 -2.07
N SER A 296 13.78 16.55 -2.11
CA SER A 296 13.66 17.49 -0.97
C SER A 296 12.47 17.23 -0.04
N CYS A 297 11.44 16.48 -0.48
CA CYS A 297 10.14 16.44 0.21
C CYS A 297 10.23 15.95 1.67
N ARG A 298 11.07 14.94 1.94
CA ARG A 298 11.34 14.45 3.30
C ARG A 298 12.04 15.50 4.17
N ALA A 299 12.93 16.30 3.58
CA ALA A 299 13.79 17.27 4.27
C ALA A 299 13.07 18.59 4.60
N ASP A 300 12.18 19.05 3.72
CA ASP A 300 11.35 20.25 3.92
C ASP A 300 10.17 20.02 4.88
N SER A 301 9.95 18.76 5.30
CA SER A 301 8.83 18.35 6.15
C SER A 301 9.02 18.71 7.64
N PRO A 302 7.99 19.22 8.34
CA PRO A 302 8.01 19.38 9.79
C PRO A 302 8.42 18.11 10.53
N GLY A 303 9.30 18.26 11.52
CA GLY A 303 9.84 17.14 12.30
C GLY A 303 10.88 16.27 11.57
N PHE A 304 11.46 16.71 10.44
CA PHE A 304 12.62 16.03 9.87
C PHE A 304 13.86 16.23 10.76
N ILE A 305 14.40 15.12 11.28
CA ILE A 305 15.71 15.07 11.92
C ILE A 305 16.66 14.37 10.95
N PRO A 306 17.71 15.04 10.44
CA PRO A 306 18.72 14.37 9.62
C PRO A 306 19.41 13.25 10.41
N LEU A 307 19.77 12.15 9.74
CA LEU A 307 20.43 10.98 10.35
C LEU A 307 21.91 11.25 10.70
N VAL A 308 22.16 12.23 11.57
CA VAL A 308 23.50 12.58 12.09
C VAL A 308 23.96 11.54 13.11
N GLN A 309 24.31 10.34 12.61
CA GLN A 309 24.93 9.21 13.33
C GLN A 309 24.56 9.12 14.83
N SER A 310 23.26 9.11 15.12
CA SER A 310 22.78 9.08 16.51
C SER A 310 23.20 7.78 17.16
N LYS A 311 24.03 7.86 18.22
CA LYS A 311 24.42 6.71 19.06
C LYS A 311 23.17 5.88 19.37
N ARG A 312 23.12 4.61 18.93
CA ARG A 312 21.92 3.74 19.03
C ARG A 312 21.27 3.88 20.42
N TYR A 313 20.08 4.49 20.47
CA TYR A 313 19.36 4.72 21.72
C TYR A 313 18.93 3.37 22.30
N ARG A 314 19.66 2.92 23.33
CA ARG A 314 19.41 1.60 23.96
C ARG A 314 18.20 1.68 24.87
N VAL A 315 17.06 1.21 24.36
CA VAL A 315 15.87 1.00 25.18
C VAL A 315 16.07 -0.27 26.00
N ASN A 316 16.23 -0.14 27.32
CA ASN A 316 16.12 -1.30 28.20
C ASN A 316 14.65 -1.73 28.25
N VAL A 317 14.34 -2.87 27.64
CA VAL A 317 13.06 -3.58 27.74
C VAL A 317 13.39 -5.00 28.20
N THR A 318 12.76 -5.46 29.28
CA THR A 318 12.77 -6.88 29.64
C THR A 318 11.60 -7.55 28.93
N ILE A 319 11.90 -8.55 28.10
CA ILE A 319 10.91 -9.36 27.41
C ILE A 319 10.95 -10.71 28.12
N ASP A 320 9.81 -11.12 28.69
CA ASP A 320 9.73 -12.34 29.49
C ASP A 320 9.60 -13.55 28.55
N GLU A 321 10.75 -14.04 28.07
CA GLU A 321 10.87 -15.17 27.14
C GLU A 321 10.64 -16.55 27.81
N ASP A 322 9.56 -16.74 28.57
CA ASP A 322 8.89 -18.05 28.55
C ASP A 322 7.43 -18.05 29.08
N GLY A 323 6.56 -18.67 28.29
CA GLY A 323 5.25 -19.18 28.74
C GLY A 323 5.35 -20.62 29.25
N GLY A 324 6.52 -21.00 29.79
CA GLY A 324 6.96 -22.36 30.09
C GLY A 324 6.86 -22.73 31.56
N SER A 325 6.42 -23.96 31.82
CA SER A 325 6.16 -24.55 33.14
C SER A 325 7.24 -24.33 34.22
N SER A 326 6.79 -23.95 35.42
CA SER A 326 7.56 -23.87 36.66
C SER A 326 8.17 -25.20 37.12
N GLU A 327 9.43 -25.19 37.56
CA GLU A 327 9.97 -26.02 38.67
C GLU A 327 10.99 -25.20 39.50
N GLU A 328 11.26 -25.63 40.74
CA GLU A 328 12.11 -24.94 41.74
C GLU A 328 13.58 -25.46 41.74
N GLY A 329 14.60 -24.66 42.12
CA GLY A 329 15.99 -25.15 42.02
C GLY A 329 17.19 -24.33 42.56
N SER A 330 17.13 -23.80 43.80
CA SER A 330 18.25 -23.53 44.73
C SER A 330 19.62 -22.89 44.31
N SER A 331 19.96 -21.79 45.02
CA SER A 331 21.24 -21.49 45.73
C SER A 331 22.59 -21.18 45.02
N GLU A 332 23.19 -20.03 45.44
CA GLU A 332 24.62 -19.80 45.80
C GLU A 332 25.72 -19.86 44.68
N GLU A 333 26.84 -19.11 44.68
CA GLU A 333 27.35 -17.93 45.45
C GLU A 333 28.53 -17.26 44.67
N GLY A 334 29.00 -16.05 45.08
CA GLY A 334 30.24 -15.39 44.59
C GLY A 334 30.08 -14.49 43.35
N SER A 335 30.63 -13.26 43.20
CA SER A 335 31.87 -12.60 43.69
C SER A 335 33.15 -13.12 43.01
N SER A 336 34.09 -12.32 42.48
CA SER A 336 34.18 -10.87 42.19
C SER A 336 35.56 -10.57 41.53
N GLU A 337 35.70 -9.46 40.77
CA GLU A 337 37.01 -8.80 40.46
C GLU A 337 38.03 -9.61 39.60
N GLU A 338 39.07 -9.04 38.96
CA GLU A 338 39.22 -7.74 38.27
C GLU A 338 40.40 -7.81 37.27
N GLY A 339 40.39 -6.97 36.21
CA GLY A 339 41.59 -6.36 35.60
C GLY A 339 42.61 -7.22 34.80
N GLY A 340 43.54 -6.51 34.12
CA GLY A 340 44.80 -7.06 33.59
C GLY A 340 45.00 -6.95 32.07
N SER A 341 45.78 -5.96 31.62
CA SER A 341 46.12 -5.71 30.19
C SER A 341 47.58 -5.99 29.85
N SER A 342 47.83 -6.55 28.67
CA SER A 342 49.06 -6.39 27.84
C SER A 342 48.77 -6.98 26.44
N GLU A 343 49.06 -6.34 25.30
CA GLU A 343 50.38 -5.91 24.78
C GLU A 343 51.34 -7.10 24.55
N GLU A 344 52.03 -7.27 23.42
CA GLU A 344 52.00 -6.56 22.12
C GLU A 344 52.76 -7.37 21.02
N GLY A 345 52.68 -6.95 19.74
CA GLY A 345 53.85 -6.85 18.85
C GLY A 345 54.27 -8.01 17.91
N GLY A 346 54.64 -7.63 16.67
CA GLY A 346 55.44 -8.44 15.70
C GLY A 346 54.62 -9.20 14.64
N SER A 347 54.78 -9.05 13.31
CA SER A 347 55.96 -8.82 12.44
C SER A 347 56.96 -10.00 12.49
N SER A 348 57.45 -10.61 11.40
CA SER A 348 57.21 -10.53 9.93
C SER A 348 57.96 -11.71 9.23
N GLU A 349 58.19 -11.90 7.91
CA GLU A 349 58.00 -11.14 6.65
C GLU A 349 58.11 -12.11 5.41
N GLU A 350 57.62 -11.73 4.21
CA GLU A 350 57.91 -12.32 2.85
C GLU A 350 57.52 -13.81 2.56
N GLY A 351 57.36 -14.30 1.31
CA GLY A 351 57.24 -13.63 0.00
C GLY A 351 57.30 -14.56 -1.25
N SER A 352 56.44 -14.28 -2.25
CA SER A 352 56.58 -14.52 -3.72
C SER A 352 56.65 -15.94 -4.38
N SER A 353 55.89 -16.09 -5.49
CA SER A 353 56.19 -16.84 -6.77
C SER A 353 56.39 -18.38 -6.77
N GLU A 354 56.03 -19.19 -7.80
CA GLU A 354 55.40 -18.94 -9.13
C GLU A 354 54.84 -20.24 -9.79
N GLU A 355 54.00 -20.08 -10.83
CA GLU A 355 53.62 -21.00 -11.95
C GLU A 355 53.09 -22.45 -11.71
N GLY A 356 52.35 -23.03 -12.70
CA GLY A 356 52.45 -24.50 -12.91
C GLY A 356 51.35 -25.39 -13.53
N SER A 357 50.19 -24.93 -14.02
CA SER A 357 49.23 -25.62 -14.94
C SER A 357 49.18 -27.18 -15.03
N SER A 358 48.04 -27.84 -14.73
CA SER A 358 47.32 -28.74 -15.70
C SER A 358 46.04 -29.46 -15.17
N GLU A 359 45.12 -29.69 -16.12
CA GLU A 359 44.09 -30.76 -16.26
C GLU A 359 42.92 -30.99 -15.26
N GLU A 360 41.72 -30.64 -15.75
CA GLU A 360 40.37 -31.23 -15.64
C GLU A 360 39.96 -32.13 -14.43
N GLY A 361 38.87 -31.72 -13.75
CA GLY A 361 38.12 -32.57 -12.81
C GLY A 361 36.76 -31.96 -12.40
N SER A 362 35.65 -32.49 -12.94
CA SER A 362 34.29 -31.97 -12.71
C SER A 362 33.68 -32.38 -11.37
N SER A 363 33.23 -31.41 -10.57
CA SER A 363 32.14 -31.59 -9.57
C SER A 363 31.56 -30.24 -9.13
N GLU A 364 30.30 -30.24 -8.71
CA GLU A 364 29.49 -29.05 -8.37
C GLU A 364 29.43 -28.85 -6.84
N GLU A 365 29.66 -27.62 -6.35
CA GLU A 365 29.13 -27.15 -5.06
C GLU A 365 28.71 -25.66 -5.18
N GLU A 366 27.49 -25.33 -4.77
CA GLU A 366 26.98 -23.95 -4.79
C GLU A 366 27.36 -23.20 -3.51
N GLY A 367 28.13 -22.11 -3.65
CA GLY A 367 28.56 -21.24 -2.55
C GLY A 367 28.14 -19.79 -2.75
N SER A 368 26.83 -19.50 -2.72
CA SER A 368 26.29 -18.13 -2.86
C SER A 368 26.23 -17.42 -1.50
N SER A 369 27.30 -16.73 -1.13
CA SER A 369 27.32 -15.82 0.03
C SER A 369 26.41 -14.61 -0.19
N GLU A 370 25.61 -14.25 0.82
CA GLU A 370 24.73 -13.08 0.78
C GLU A 370 25.50 -11.79 1.08
N GLU A 371 25.41 -10.78 0.20
CA GLU A 371 25.73 -9.39 0.56
C GLU A 371 24.45 -8.64 0.90
N GLY A 372 24.08 -8.65 2.18
CA GLY A 372 23.13 -7.69 2.75
C GLY A 372 23.86 -6.41 3.15
N SER A 373 23.29 -5.24 2.83
CA SER A 373 23.90 -3.94 3.13
C SER A 373 23.89 -3.62 4.64
N SER A 374 24.93 -4.07 5.36
CA SER A 374 25.14 -3.76 6.77
C SER A 374 26.07 -2.56 6.95
N GLU A 375 25.52 -1.37 7.14
CA GLU A 375 26.30 -0.21 7.60
C GLU A 375 26.60 -0.32 9.11
N GLU A 376 27.76 -0.86 9.47
CA GLU A 376 28.49 -0.41 10.67
C GLU A 376 29.74 0.37 10.22
N GLY A 377 29.97 1.53 10.83
CA GLY A 377 30.71 2.62 10.18
C GLY A 377 32.24 2.56 10.30
N GLY A 378 32.91 3.09 9.28
CA GLY A 378 34.34 3.41 9.29
C GLY A 378 34.62 4.71 8.53
N SER A 379 35.43 5.59 9.15
CA SER A 379 36.14 6.76 8.59
C SER A 379 35.54 7.53 7.39
N SER A 380 35.29 8.82 7.63
CA SER A 380 35.00 9.86 6.64
C SER A 380 35.99 9.96 5.47
N GLU A 381 35.46 10.12 4.26
CA GLU A 381 35.93 11.12 3.28
C GLU A 381 34.75 11.57 2.38
N GLU A 382 34.96 12.50 1.45
CA GLU A 382 33.91 13.47 1.05
C GLU A 382 32.93 13.04 -0.07
N GLY A 383 31.65 13.38 0.10
CA GLY A 383 30.80 13.92 -0.97
C GLY A 383 30.25 12.98 -2.07
N GLY A 384 29.26 12.14 -1.74
CA GLY A 384 28.47 11.39 -2.74
C GLY A 384 27.00 11.21 -2.33
N SER A 385 26.06 11.50 -3.23
CA SER A 385 24.61 11.40 -2.96
C SER A 385 24.12 9.95 -3.03
N SER A 386 23.92 9.31 -1.89
CA SER A 386 23.26 7.99 -1.82
C SER A 386 21.74 8.13 -2.02
N SER A 387 21.27 7.82 -3.23
CA SER A 387 19.86 7.88 -3.62
C SER A 387 19.05 6.71 -3.02
N THR A 388 18.73 6.82 -1.72
CA THR A 388 17.81 5.88 -1.07
C THR A 388 16.40 6.02 -1.63
N ARG A 389 16.05 5.14 -2.58
CA ARG A 389 14.71 5.00 -3.20
C ARG A 389 13.61 5.19 -2.15
N LEU A 390 12.61 5.99 -2.48
CA LEU A 390 11.54 6.26 -1.54
C LEU A 390 10.68 5.01 -1.37
N HIS A 391 10.00 4.90 -0.24
CA HIS A 391 8.88 3.97 -0.15
C HIS A 391 7.69 4.55 -0.90
N PRO A 392 6.79 3.75 -1.48
CA PRO A 392 5.73 4.29 -2.34
C PRO A 392 4.76 5.24 -1.62
N MET A 393 4.57 5.08 -0.31
CA MET A 393 3.81 6.03 0.54
C MET A 393 4.55 7.34 0.85
N ASP A 394 5.89 7.39 0.73
CA ASP A 394 6.64 8.59 1.12
C ASP A 394 6.39 9.71 0.10
N CYS A 395 5.92 10.85 0.60
CA CYS A 395 5.59 12.07 -0.15
C CYS A 395 4.52 11.86 -1.24
N THR A 396 3.35 11.35 -0.84
CA THR A 396 2.24 11.04 -1.75
C THR A 396 0.99 11.84 -1.40
N ASP A 397 0.39 12.44 -2.42
CA ASP A 397 -0.94 13.07 -2.47
C ASP A 397 -1.98 11.95 -2.63
N VAL A 398 -2.96 11.84 -1.74
CA VAL A 398 -3.83 10.66 -1.57
C VAL A 398 -5.29 11.03 -1.38
N VAL A 399 -6.13 10.65 -2.35
CA VAL A 399 -7.59 10.72 -2.21
C VAL A 399 -8.10 9.44 -1.58
N ILE A 400 -8.78 9.57 -0.43
CA ILE A 400 -9.43 8.45 0.27
C ILE A 400 -10.96 8.61 0.23
N VAL A 401 -11.63 7.50 -0.08
CA VAL A 401 -13.08 7.39 -0.21
C VAL A 401 -13.61 6.36 0.77
N GLY A 402 -14.64 6.70 1.54
CA GLY A 402 -15.53 5.78 2.26
C GLY A 402 -16.99 6.03 1.87
N ALA A 403 -17.85 5.02 1.91
CA ALA A 403 -19.23 5.14 1.46
C ALA A 403 -20.19 4.24 2.24
N ARG A 404 -21.36 4.79 2.60
CA ARG A 404 -22.43 4.07 3.32
C ARG A 404 -23.74 4.30 2.60
N GLY A 405 -24.15 3.31 1.80
CA GLY A 405 -25.32 3.43 0.92
C GLY A 405 -25.16 4.61 -0.05
N SER A 406 -26.08 5.59 0.03
CA SER A 406 -26.06 6.81 -0.77
C SER A 406 -25.32 8.00 -0.13
N THR A 407 -24.69 7.82 1.03
CA THR A 407 -23.87 8.84 1.70
C THR A 407 -22.39 8.50 1.59
N HIS A 408 -21.51 9.51 1.55
CA HIS A 408 -20.09 9.29 1.26
C HIS A 408 -19.14 10.28 1.91
N ARG A 409 -17.93 9.82 2.21
CA ARG A 409 -16.76 10.63 2.54
C ARG A 409 -15.80 10.53 1.36
N VAL A 410 -15.58 11.62 0.63
CA VAL A 410 -14.38 11.76 -0.23
C VAL A 410 -13.53 12.88 0.35
N ARG A 411 -12.25 12.63 0.50
CA ARG A 411 -11.29 13.49 1.19
C ARG A 411 -9.92 13.43 0.52
N ASP A 412 -9.24 14.53 0.71
CA ASP A 412 -7.87 14.80 0.30
C ASP A 412 -6.99 14.60 1.54
N TYR A 413 -5.85 13.93 1.37
CA TYR A 413 -4.89 13.57 2.40
C TYR A 413 -3.48 13.55 1.80
N TYR A 414 -2.46 13.79 2.63
CA TYR A 414 -1.08 13.58 2.27
C TYR A 414 -0.42 12.55 3.20
N THR A 415 0.58 11.85 2.68
CA THR A 415 1.49 11.02 3.46
C THR A 415 2.93 11.41 3.15
N ARG A 416 3.64 11.80 4.21
CA ARG A 416 5.04 12.22 4.15
C ARG A 416 6.01 11.03 4.22
N ASP A 417 5.63 9.93 4.86
CA ASP A 417 6.47 8.75 5.03
C ASP A 417 5.64 7.44 4.97
N ARG A 418 5.64 6.65 6.04
CA ARG A 418 4.99 5.34 6.15
C ARG A 418 3.89 5.34 7.21
N SER A 419 3.65 6.50 7.82
CA SER A 419 2.57 6.76 8.76
C SER A 419 1.19 6.75 8.08
N SER A 420 0.13 6.67 8.88
CA SER A 420 -1.24 6.86 8.39
C SER A 420 -1.41 8.25 7.75
N PRO A 421 -1.97 8.37 6.52
CA PRO A 421 -2.20 9.67 5.87
C PRO A 421 -3.01 10.65 6.74
N GLN A 422 -2.69 11.95 6.64
CA GLN A 422 -3.35 13.02 7.39
C GLN A 422 -3.95 14.05 6.43
N GLU A 423 -5.03 14.72 6.84
CA GLU A 423 -5.66 15.77 6.02
C GLU A 423 -4.65 16.92 5.78
N ASP A 424 -4.66 17.50 4.58
CA ASP A 424 -3.54 18.29 4.03
C ASP A 424 -3.14 19.50 4.86
N GLU A 425 -4.09 20.08 5.59
CA GLU A 425 -3.87 21.15 6.55
C GLU A 425 -2.82 20.79 7.63
N VAL A 426 -2.61 19.50 7.94
CA VAL A 426 -1.56 19.01 8.86
C VAL A 426 -0.15 19.24 8.32
N TYR A 427 0.02 19.28 6.99
CA TYR A 427 1.28 19.57 6.31
C TYR A 427 1.36 21.03 5.81
N GLY A 428 0.36 21.85 6.13
CA GLY A 428 0.25 23.24 5.70
C GLY A 428 -0.32 23.39 4.29
N GLY A 429 -1.06 22.38 3.81
CA GLY A 429 -1.86 22.41 2.59
C GLY A 429 -3.34 22.68 2.83
N GLN A 430 -4.18 22.39 1.83
CA GLN A 430 -5.63 22.62 1.83
C GLN A 430 -6.35 21.57 0.97
N TYR A 431 -7.57 21.17 1.37
CA TYR A 431 -8.48 20.37 0.55
C TYR A 431 -8.65 20.92 -0.89
N SER A 432 -8.15 20.19 -1.90
CA SER A 432 -8.03 20.62 -3.31
C SER A 432 -9.18 20.16 -4.22
N LEU A 433 -9.88 19.08 -3.85
CA LEU A 433 -10.85 18.42 -4.74
C LEU A 433 -12.00 19.34 -5.17
N THR A 434 -12.23 19.40 -6.48
CA THR A 434 -13.22 20.30 -7.10
C THR A 434 -14.59 19.65 -7.31
N ASP A 435 -14.65 18.32 -7.33
CA ASP A 435 -15.86 17.54 -7.54
C ASP A 435 -15.71 16.16 -6.90
N ALA A 436 -16.76 15.62 -6.25
CA ALA A 436 -16.72 14.25 -5.72
C ALA A 436 -18.10 13.63 -5.47
N ILE A 437 -18.21 12.31 -5.68
CA ILE A 437 -19.30 11.46 -5.22
C ILE A 437 -18.82 10.03 -4.97
N ALA A 438 -19.45 9.33 -4.02
CA ALA A 438 -19.40 7.86 -3.97
C ALA A 438 -20.74 7.22 -3.59
N ARG A 439 -20.85 5.92 -3.82
CA ARG A 439 -21.98 5.05 -3.44
C ARG A 439 -21.46 3.67 -3.09
N GLU A 440 -21.86 3.14 -1.93
CA GLU A 440 -21.73 1.72 -1.61
C GLU A 440 -23.08 1.04 -1.87
N GLN A 441 -23.08 -0.05 -2.63
CA GLN A 441 -24.29 -0.80 -2.94
C GLN A 441 -23.97 -2.26 -3.23
N ASP A 442 -24.74 -3.19 -2.66
CA ASP A 442 -24.69 -4.63 -2.95
C ASP A 442 -23.27 -5.25 -2.80
N GLY A 443 -22.47 -4.70 -1.89
CA GLY A 443 -21.07 -5.10 -1.63
C GLY A 443 -20.03 -4.45 -2.55
N VAL A 444 -20.42 -3.46 -3.37
CA VAL A 444 -19.56 -2.76 -4.31
C VAL A 444 -19.54 -1.25 -4.00
N THR A 445 -18.35 -0.70 -3.77
CA THR A 445 -18.14 0.75 -3.65
C THR A 445 -17.73 1.34 -5.00
N ARG A 446 -18.45 2.37 -5.43
CA ARG A 446 -18.15 3.16 -6.64
C ARG A 446 -17.90 4.62 -6.26
N ALA A 447 -16.86 5.21 -6.83
CA ALA A 447 -16.49 6.60 -6.58
C ALA A 447 -16.12 7.33 -7.88
N ILE A 448 -16.33 8.65 -7.91
CA ILE A 448 -15.81 9.55 -8.95
C ILE A 448 -15.38 10.84 -8.25
N PHE A 449 -14.20 11.36 -8.56
CA PHE A 449 -13.72 12.65 -8.06
C PHE A 449 -12.90 13.41 -9.12
N ARG A 450 -12.74 14.72 -8.91
CA ARG A 450 -11.88 15.60 -9.72
C ARG A 450 -10.95 16.45 -8.84
N ARG A 451 -9.75 16.68 -9.37
CA ARG A 451 -8.76 17.66 -8.87
C ARG A 451 -8.14 18.38 -10.06
N LYS A 452 -7.55 19.56 -9.84
CA LYS A 452 -6.86 20.32 -10.89
C LYS A 452 -5.59 19.60 -11.34
N LEU A 453 -5.23 19.75 -12.61
CA LEU A 453 -3.96 19.23 -13.14
C LEU A 453 -2.73 19.98 -12.60
N GLN A 454 -2.90 21.22 -12.15
CA GLN A 454 -1.83 22.09 -11.68
C GLN A 454 -2.20 22.68 -10.33
N THR A 455 -1.25 22.67 -9.40
CA THR A 455 -1.42 23.15 -8.02
C THR A 455 -0.21 23.98 -7.58
N THR A 456 -0.40 24.80 -6.56
CA THR A 456 0.68 25.47 -5.82
C THR A 456 0.57 25.19 -4.31
N ASP A 457 -0.21 24.20 -3.92
CA ASP A 457 -0.27 23.72 -2.56
C ASP A 457 1.01 22.94 -2.19
N ARG A 458 1.20 22.62 -0.91
CA ARG A 458 2.38 21.92 -0.36
C ARG A 458 2.16 20.44 -0.13
N ALA A 459 0.90 20.02 -0.03
CA ALA A 459 0.50 18.63 0.11
C ALA A 459 0.14 17.99 -1.25
N ASP A 460 -0.30 18.79 -2.21
CA ASP A 460 -0.61 18.34 -3.56
C ASP A 460 0.63 18.07 -4.44
N HIS A 461 0.49 17.15 -5.38
CA HIS A 461 1.31 17.06 -6.58
C HIS A 461 0.58 17.56 -7.83
N SER A 462 1.29 18.29 -8.70
CA SER A 462 0.79 18.61 -10.04
C SER A 462 0.83 17.38 -10.93
N ILE A 463 -0.22 17.18 -11.74
CA ILE A 463 -0.32 16.12 -12.74
C ILE A 463 0.34 16.59 -14.04
N VAL A 464 1.42 15.93 -14.45
CA VAL A 464 2.21 16.27 -15.64
C VAL A 464 2.06 15.23 -16.76
N ASP A 465 2.41 15.62 -17.99
CA ASP A 465 2.47 14.73 -19.17
C ASP A 465 3.77 13.92 -19.14
N ASP A 466 3.88 13.05 -18.14
CA ASP A 466 4.98 12.14 -17.88
C ASP A 466 4.48 10.94 -17.04
N ALA A 467 5.33 9.95 -16.78
CA ALA A 467 5.03 8.82 -15.91
C ALA A 467 4.87 9.27 -14.45
N MET A 468 3.63 9.35 -13.95
CA MET A 468 3.35 9.52 -12.53
C MET A 468 3.37 8.16 -11.82
N THR A 469 3.96 8.08 -10.63
CA THR A 469 3.78 6.95 -9.72
C THR A 469 2.37 7.01 -9.12
N VAL A 470 1.64 5.92 -9.21
CA VAL A 470 0.28 5.78 -8.67
C VAL A 470 0.23 4.59 -7.71
N ILE A 471 -0.01 4.87 -6.44
CA ILE A 471 -0.26 3.85 -5.41
C ILE A 471 -1.76 3.67 -5.21
N TRP A 472 -2.15 2.52 -4.68
CA TRP A 472 -3.54 2.24 -4.33
C TRP A 472 -3.61 1.37 -3.08
N ALA A 473 -4.70 1.52 -2.32
CA ALA A 473 -4.98 0.69 -1.15
C ALA A 473 -6.50 0.62 -0.90
N PHE A 474 -6.96 -0.41 -0.16
CA PHE A 474 -8.29 -0.43 0.44
C PHE A 474 -8.29 -1.15 1.79
N GLY A 475 -9.28 -0.85 2.63
CA GLY A 475 -9.35 -1.31 4.01
C GLY A 475 -9.54 -2.82 4.15
N GLN A 476 -8.99 -3.37 5.24
CA GLN A 476 -9.36 -4.71 5.68
C GLN A 476 -10.75 -4.69 6.32
N VAL A 477 -11.52 -5.75 6.11
CA VAL A 477 -12.83 -5.96 6.74
C VAL A 477 -12.80 -7.18 7.65
N GLN A 478 -13.67 -7.20 8.67
CA GLN A 478 -13.73 -8.30 9.62
C GLN A 478 -14.03 -9.63 8.92
N GLY A 479 -13.08 -10.58 8.99
CA GLY A 479 -13.17 -11.90 8.36
C GLY A 479 -12.41 -12.04 7.03
N ASP A 480 -11.88 -10.96 6.45
CA ASP A 480 -11.05 -10.96 5.23
C ASP A 480 -9.69 -10.23 5.42
N PHE A 481 -9.29 -10.02 6.68
CA PHE A 481 -7.97 -9.47 7.00
C PHE A 481 -6.86 -10.53 6.84
N PHE A 482 -5.65 -10.10 6.47
CA PHE A 482 -4.50 -10.96 6.27
C PHE A 482 -3.18 -10.29 6.66
N HIS A 483 -2.58 -10.77 7.75
CA HIS A 483 -1.25 -10.38 8.21
C HIS A 483 -0.21 -11.47 7.96
N SER A 484 1.02 -11.07 7.61
CA SER A 484 2.14 -11.99 7.40
C SER A 484 3.46 -11.39 7.91
N PRO A 485 4.03 -11.88 9.02
CA PRO A 485 3.50 -12.89 9.94
C PRO A 485 2.16 -12.51 10.58
N ALA A 486 1.53 -13.51 11.21
CA ALA A 486 0.31 -13.35 12.00
C ALA A 486 0.44 -12.22 13.04
N SER A 487 -0.59 -11.36 13.11
CA SER A 487 -0.71 -10.30 14.11
C SER A 487 -1.28 -10.86 15.43
N SER A 488 -1.58 -9.98 16.40
CA SER A 488 -2.29 -10.39 17.61
C SER A 488 -3.75 -10.85 17.33
N LEU A 489 -4.34 -10.49 16.18
CA LEU A 489 -5.67 -10.97 15.79
C LEU A 489 -5.69 -12.47 15.44
N GLU A 490 -4.66 -12.97 14.76
CA GLU A 490 -4.56 -14.38 14.36
C GLU A 490 -3.84 -15.25 15.39
N ALA A 491 -2.85 -14.70 16.11
CA ALA A 491 -1.97 -15.48 16.99
C ALA A 491 -1.97 -15.03 18.48
N GLY A 492 -2.73 -14.00 18.84
CA GLY A 492 -2.83 -13.49 20.20
C GLY A 492 -4.19 -13.70 20.87
N GLN A 493 -4.35 -13.13 22.06
CA GLN A 493 -5.58 -13.07 22.82
C GLN A 493 -6.31 -11.73 22.60
N ALA A 494 -6.50 -11.34 21.33
CA ALA A 494 -7.19 -10.12 20.96
C ALA A 494 -8.58 -10.01 21.62
N SER A 495 -8.75 -9.07 22.56
CA SER A 495 -10.06 -8.75 23.15
C SER A 495 -10.98 -8.07 22.13
N ASN A 496 -10.45 -7.13 21.35
CA ASN A 496 -11.19 -6.52 20.25
C ASN A 496 -11.00 -7.29 18.93
N ARG A 497 -11.80 -8.35 18.74
CA ARG A 497 -11.86 -9.09 17.47
C ARG A 497 -12.55 -8.35 16.32
N ALA A 498 -13.06 -7.15 16.58
CA ALA A 498 -13.61 -6.22 15.58
C ALA A 498 -12.67 -5.00 15.43
N PHE A 499 -11.36 -5.26 15.42
CA PHE A 499 -10.34 -4.21 15.32
C PHE A 499 -10.38 -3.44 14.00
N TYR A 500 -10.76 -4.07 12.88
CA TYR A 500 -10.93 -3.38 11.60
C TYR A 500 -12.41 -3.03 11.39
N GLN A 501 -12.76 -1.77 11.63
CA GLN A 501 -14.12 -1.25 11.45
C GLN A 501 -14.33 -0.69 10.02
N PRO A 502 -15.56 -0.68 9.49
CA PRO A 502 -15.85 -0.07 8.19
C PRO A 502 -15.49 1.42 8.16
N ASP A 503 -14.89 1.85 7.04
CA ASP A 503 -14.39 3.21 6.77
C ASP A 503 -13.23 3.68 7.68
N GLU A 504 -12.70 2.81 8.55
CA GLU A 504 -11.62 3.16 9.47
C GLU A 504 -10.24 3.05 8.80
N ILE A 505 -9.57 4.20 8.62
CA ILE A 505 -8.22 4.27 8.05
C ILE A 505 -7.23 3.58 9.01
N LYS A 506 -6.68 2.44 8.56
CA LYS A 506 -5.75 1.55 9.28
C LYS A 506 -4.86 0.83 8.28
N TYR A 507 -3.93 -0.02 8.76
CA TYR A 507 -3.15 -0.88 7.87
C TYR A 507 -4.05 -1.73 6.98
N HIS A 508 -3.91 -1.54 5.66
CA HIS A 508 -4.73 -2.12 4.61
C HIS A 508 -4.54 -3.63 4.43
N GLY A 509 -3.46 -4.25 4.91
CA GLY A 509 -3.11 -5.66 4.60
C GLY A 509 -2.17 -5.77 3.40
N SER A 510 -1.54 -6.93 3.19
CA SER A 510 -0.54 -7.11 2.11
C SER A 510 -1.10 -7.57 0.75
N ARG A 511 -2.43 -7.66 0.59
CA ARG A 511 -3.13 -8.17 -0.62
C ARG A 511 -4.11 -7.17 -1.27
N THR A 512 -4.11 -5.96 -0.76
CA THR A 512 -5.18 -4.95 -0.86
C THR A 512 -4.56 -3.58 -1.16
N ARG A 513 -3.29 -3.58 -1.58
CA ARG A 513 -2.48 -2.42 -1.91
C ARG A 513 -1.52 -2.75 -3.05
N GLY A 514 -1.02 -1.72 -3.73
CA GLY A 514 0.01 -1.87 -4.74
C GLY A 514 0.46 -0.55 -5.32
N GLN A 515 1.27 -0.64 -6.37
CA GLN A 515 1.76 0.49 -7.15
C GLN A 515 1.73 0.19 -8.65
N THR A 516 1.62 1.23 -9.46
CA THR A 516 1.70 1.24 -10.92
C THR A 516 2.25 2.60 -11.37
N GLN A 517 2.52 2.75 -12.66
CA GLN A 517 2.91 4.02 -13.26
C GLN A 517 1.96 4.37 -14.39
N ILE A 518 1.51 5.62 -14.44
CA ILE A 518 0.48 6.11 -15.38
C ILE A 518 0.91 7.49 -15.89
N ASN A 519 0.97 7.67 -17.21
CA ASN A 519 0.88 9.02 -17.78
C ASN A 519 -0.61 9.30 -18.04
N PHE A 520 -1.17 10.27 -17.33
CA PHE A 520 -2.59 10.61 -17.38
C PHE A 520 -3.05 11.25 -18.70
N PHE A 521 -2.11 11.72 -19.52
CA PHE A 521 -2.35 12.29 -20.85
C PHE A 521 -2.27 11.22 -21.96
N THR A 522 -1.65 10.07 -21.70
CA THR A 522 -1.49 8.97 -22.67
C THR A 522 -2.61 7.93 -22.55
N ALA A 523 -3.52 7.90 -23.52
CA ALA A 523 -4.63 6.95 -23.60
C ALA A 523 -4.18 5.49 -23.83
N ASP A 524 -4.99 4.53 -23.37
CA ASP A 524 -4.61 3.11 -23.38
C ASP A 524 -4.58 2.43 -24.75
N GLN A 525 -5.43 2.88 -25.67
CA GLN A 525 -5.59 2.26 -26.98
C GLN A 525 -5.23 3.29 -28.06
N PRO A 526 -3.99 3.32 -28.56
CA PRO A 526 -3.77 3.81 -29.92
C PRO A 526 -4.70 3.01 -30.85
N THR A 527 -5.30 3.65 -31.86
CA THR A 527 -6.18 2.89 -32.75
C THR A 527 -5.32 1.96 -33.63
N ASN A 528 -5.89 0.83 -34.04
CA ASN A 528 -5.22 -0.09 -34.97
C ASN A 528 -4.93 0.53 -36.36
N GLU A 529 -5.37 1.78 -36.61
CA GLU A 529 -5.09 2.52 -37.84
C GLU A 529 -3.84 3.43 -37.72
N ASP A 530 -3.35 3.69 -36.50
CA ASP A 530 -2.22 4.61 -36.21
C ASP A 530 -0.87 3.92 -35.97
N GLY A 531 -0.88 2.66 -35.49
CA GLY A 531 0.29 1.97 -34.96
C GLY A 531 0.82 0.81 -35.81
N CYS A 532 2.09 0.47 -35.63
CA CYS A 532 2.74 -0.67 -36.28
C CYS A 532 2.88 -1.88 -35.33
N TYR A 533 2.35 -3.03 -35.74
CA TYR A 533 2.28 -4.24 -34.93
C TYR A 533 3.45 -5.21 -35.16
N GLY A 534 3.97 -5.80 -34.09
CA GLY A 534 4.85 -6.98 -34.13
C GLY A 534 4.56 -7.97 -33.00
N SER A 535 5.10 -9.19 -33.10
CA SER A 535 4.88 -10.23 -32.08
C SER A 535 5.91 -11.36 -32.11
N TYR A 536 6.11 -12.00 -30.95
CA TYR A 536 6.89 -13.21 -30.73
C TYR A 536 6.01 -14.32 -30.11
N MET A 537 6.32 -15.58 -30.43
CA MET A 537 5.72 -16.78 -29.83
C MET A 537 6.80 -17.83 -29.64
N ASP A 538 6.70 -18.65 -28.58
CA ASP A 538 7.67 -19.71 -28.30
C ASP A 538 7.88 -20.69 -29.48
N PRO A 539 9.12 -21.21 -29.68
CA PRO A 539 9.41 -22.15 -30.75
C PRO A 539 8.54 -23.42 -30.66
N GLY A 540 7.79 -23.71 -31.73
CA GLY A 540 6.87 -24.84 -31.79
C GLY A 540 5.40 -24.49 -31.50
N CYS A 541 5.09 -23.24 -31.13
CA CYS A 541 3.72 -22.74 -31.11
C CYS A 541 3.02 -22.92 -32.47
N THR A 542 1.75 -23.32 -32.45
CA THR A 542 0.88 -23.38 -33.65
C THR A 542 -0.34 -22.45 -33.55
N SER A 543 -0.59 -21.89 -32.36
CA SER A 543 -1.64 -20.90 -32.08
C SER A 543 -1.29 -20.09 -30.82
N PRO A 544 -1.79 -18.85 -30.65
CA PRO A 544 -1.54 -18.03 -29.46
C PRO A 544 -1.94 -18.69 -28.12
N GLN A 545 -2.96 -19.55 -28.16
CA GLN A 545 -3.47 -20.31 -27.01
C GLN A 545 -2.64 -21.54 -26.66
N SER A 546 -1.78 -22.01 -27.59
CA SER A 546 -0.87 -23.15 -27.39
C SER A 546 0.50 -22.75 -26.82
N CYS A 547 0.76 -21.45 -26.66
CA CYS A 547 2.06 -20.94 -26.21
C CYS A 547 2.15 -20.84 -24.70
N ASP A 548 3.29 -21.28 -24.15
CA ASP A 548 3.63 -21.05 -22.75
C ASP A 548 4.24 -19.65 -22.55
N TYR A 549 4.86 -19.05 -23.57
CA TYR A 549 5.15 -17.60 -23.67
C TYR A 549 4.84 -17.02 -25.06
N ARG A 550 4.30 -15.79 -25.07
CA ARG A 550 4.25 -14.91 -26.25
C ARG A 550 4.37 -13.44 -25.85
N ALA A 551 4.79 -12.60 -26.80
CA ALA A 551 4.77 -11.14 -26.67
C ALA A 551 4.15 -10.51 -27.93
N GLU A 552 3.42 -9.42 -27.76
CA GLU A 552 2.81 -8.63 -28.82
C GLU A 552 3.07 -7.15 -28.54
N TRP A 553 3.36 -6.35 -29.57
CA TRP A 553 3.72 -4.94 -29.38
C TRP A 553 3.22 -4.04 -30.51
N ILE A 554 2.93 -2.79 -30.18
CA ILE A 554 2.46 -1.75 -31.10
C ILE A 554 3.32 -0.49 -30.94
N VAL A 555 4.04 -0.12 -31.98
CA VAL A 555 4.83 1.12 -32.06
C VAL A 555 3.91 2.24 -32.56
N THR A 556 3.78 3.32 -31.79
CA THR A 556 2.96 4.50 -32.12
C THR A 556 3.76 5.75 -31.80
N GLY A 557 4.08 6.55 -32.82
CA GLY A 557 5.02 7.66 -32.66
C GLY A 557 6.39 7.15 -32.20
N ASP A 558 6.95 7.85 -31.21
CA ASP A 558 8.23 7.56 -30.54
C ASP A 558 8.09 6.57 -29.36
N HIS A 559 6.92 5.94 -29.17
CA HIS A 559 6.63 5.01 -28.08
C HIS A 559 6.28 3.60 -28.60
N VAL A 560 6.53 2.57 -27.78
CA VAL A 560 6.04 1.21 -27.99
C VAL A 560 5.20 0.75 -26.80
N ARG A 561 3.98 0.26 -27.06
CA ARG A 561 3.22 -0.55 -26.09
C ARG A 561 3.62 -2.01 -26.27
N VAL A 562 4.03 -2.67 -25.20
CA VAL A 562 4.48 -4.07 -25.18
C VAL A 562 3.62 -4.85 -24.21
N ARG A 563 3.11 -6.00 -24.67
CA ARG A 563 2.26 -6.89 -23.90
C ARG A 563 2.81 -8.31 -23.93
N VAL A 564 3.20 -8.81 -22.77
CA VAL A 564 3.74 -10.16 -22.56
C VAL A 564 2.65 -11.03 -21.97
N ILE A 565 2.43 -12.23 -22.51
CA ILE A 565 1.51 -13.22 -21.93
C ILE A 565 2.29 -14.52 -21.71
N ALA A 566 2.55 -14.85 -20.45
CA ALA A 566 3.33 -16.01 -20.04
C ALA A 566 2.54 -16.89 -19.07
N LYS A 567 2.50 -18.19 -19.36
CA LYS A 567 1.86 -19.23 -18.55
C LYS A 567 2.82 -19.63 -17.42
N VAL A 568 2.56 -19.09 -16.24
CA VAL A 568 3.44 -19.24 -15.08
C VAL A 568 2.67 -19.75 -13.87
N ASN A 569 3.38 -20.46 -12.98
CA ASN A 569 2.84 -20.86 -11.70
C ASN A 569 2.38 -19.64 -10.88
N ILE A 570 1.54 -19.85 -9.87
CA ILE A 570 1.30 -18.82 -8.85
C ILE A 570 2.61 -18.54 -8.11
N ASN A 571 2.85 -17.28 -7.70
CA ASN A 571 4.14 -16.82 -7.18
C ASN A 571 5.31 -17.08 -8.16
N SER A 572 5.12 -16.77 -9.45
CA SER A 572 6.19 -16.85 -10.47
C SER A 572 6.09 -15.69 -11.46
N TRP A 573 7.25 -15.23 -11.94
CA TRP A 573 7.39 -14.01 -12.73
C TRP A 573 7.44 -14.25 -14.25
N ALA A 574 7.20 -13.19 -15.00
CA ALA A 574 7.42 -13.07 -16.44
C ALA A 574 8.26 -11.81 -16.72
N ALA A 575 8.99 -11.79 -17.83
CA ALA A 575 9.79 -10.64 -18.25
C ALA A 575 9.89 -10.57 -19.78
N ILE A 576 10.25 -9.39 -20.27
CA ILE A 576 10.87 -9.19 -21.57
C ILE A 576 12.11 -8.30 -21.38
N GLY A 577 13.16 -8.55 -22.13
CA GLY A 577 14.35 -7.70 -22.10
C GLY A 577 14.85 -7.32 -23.49
N PHE A 578 15.71 -6.30 -23.55
CA PHE A 578 16.26 -5.70 -24.75
C PHE A 578 17.78 -5.62 -24.59
N SER A 579 18.54 -6.10 -25.59
CA SER A 579 20.01 -6.10 -25.54
C SER A 579 20.62 -5.88 -26.93
N THR A 580 21.86 -5.41 -26.95
CA THR A 580 22.64 -5.31 -28.20
C THR A 580 23.19 -6.66 -28.66
N ASP A 581 23.28 -7.66 -27.80
CA ASP A 581 23.78 -9.00 -28.14
C ASP A 581 22.87 -10.15 -27.61
N THR A 582 23.42 -11.37 -27.51
CA THR A 582 22.69 -12.58 -27.07
C THR A 582 23.20 -13.15 -25.74
N VAL A 583 23.74 -12.32 -24.83
CA VAL A 583 23.97 -12.68 -23.41
C VAL A 583 23.13 -11.82 -22.46
N MET A 584 22.98 -12.29 -21.21
CA MET A 584 22.16 -11.66 -20.18
C MET A 584 22.73 -10.38 -19.54
N PRO A 585 24.06 -10.21 -19.35
CA PRO A 585 24.62 -8.91 -18.94
C PRO A 585 24.28 -7.81 -19.96
N GLU A 586 24.27 -6.56 -19.50
CA GLU A 586 23.99 -5.36 -20.33
C GLU A 586 22.63 -5.44 -21.06
N THR A 587 21.64 -6.08 -20.40
CA THR A 587 20.27 -6.20 -20.87
C THR A 587 19.33 -5.36 -20.02
N ASP A 588 18.58 -4.48 -20.67
CA ASP A 588 17.41 -3.74 -20.16
C ASP A 588 16.23 -4.73 -20.01
N VAL A 589 15.56 -4.79 -18.86
CA VAL A 589 14.61 -5.86 -18.51
C VAL A 589 13.36 -5.34 -17.78
N VAL A 590 12.22 -5.39 -18.46
CA VAL A 590 10.90 -5.18 -17.84
C VAL A 590 10.38 -6.50 -17.28
N LEU A 591 10.29 -6.60 -15.95
CA LEU A 591 9.93 -7.83 -15.22
C LEU A 591 8.75 -7.59 -14.27
N GLY A 592 7.75 -8.48 -14.31
CA GLY A 592 6.60 -8.42 -13.40
C GLY A 592 6.01 -9.77 -13.03
N ALA A 593 5.14 -9.75 -12.03
CA ALA A 593 4.43 -10.93 -11.54
C ALA A 593 3.07 -10.56 -10.97
N SER A 594 2.14 -11.51 -10.95
CA SER A 594 0.84 -11.40 -10.28
C SER A 594 0.41 -12.76 -9.73
N ASP A 595 -0.08 -12.81 -8.49
CA ASP A 595 -0.78 -14.00 -7.95
C ASP A 595 -2.31 -13.92 -8.09
N GLY A 596 -2.84 -12.74 -8.45
CA GLY A 596 -4.25 -12.41 -8.52
C GLY A 596 -4.61 -11.24 -7.61
N SER A 597 -4.12 -11.25 -6.37
CA SER A 597 -4.40 -10.21 -5.36
C SER A 597 -3.20 -9.27 -5.14
N ARG A 598 -1.96 -9.76 -5.36
CA ARG A 598 -0.71 -9.00 -5.34
C ARG A 598 -0.06 -8.99 -6.72
N SER A 599 0.59 -7.89 -7.05
CA SER A 599 1.31 -7.70 -8.31
C SER A 599 2.41 -6.65 -8.22
N PHE A 600 3.46 -6.83 -9.03
CA PHE A 600 4.42 -5.77 -9.34
C PHE A 600 4.84 -5.86 -10.81
N ILE A 601 5.29 -4.73 -11.35
CA ILE A 601 6.03 -4.64 -12.61
C ILE A 601 7.11 -3.58 -12.42
N HIS A 602 8.34 -3.90 -12.77
CA HIS A 602 9.50 -3.05 -12.57
C HIS A 602 10.37 -3.02 -13.82
N ASP A 603 10.93 -1.84 -14.08
CA ASP A 603 12.09 -1.67 -14.95
C ASP A 603 13.37 -2.11 -14.22
N ARG A 604 14.33 -2.69 -14.94
CA ARG A 604 15.53 -3.31 -14.35
C ARG A 604 16.69 -3.35 -15.33
N TYR A 605 17.92 -3.34 -14.81
CA TYR A 605 19.11 -3.54 -15.62
C TYR A 605 19.92 -4.76 -15.18
N ALA A 606 20.12 -5.72 -16.09
CA ALA A 606 20.83 -6.96 -15.82
C ALA A 606 22.35 -6.75 -15.94
N LEU A 607 23.01 -6.45 -14.82
CA LEU A 607 24.47 -6.26 -14.76
C LEU A 607 25.26 -7.58 -14.91
N ALA A 608 24.65 -8.72 -14.60
CA ALA A 608 25.30 -10.03 -14.55
C ALA A 608 24.29 -11.17 -14.75
N ARG A 609 24.75 -12.43 -14.69
CA ARG A 609 23.89 -13.63 -14.62
C ARG A 609 23.33 -13.85 -13.20
N ALA A 610 22.70 -12.81 -12.66
CA ALA A 610 22.13 -12.76 -11.30
C ALA A 610 20.69 -12.21 -11.37
N GLU A 611 20.05 -11.96 -10.23
CA GLU A 611 18.83 -11.14 -10.18
C GLU A 611 19.13 -9.73 -10.73
N PRO A 612 18.41 -9.23 -11.76
CA PRO A 612 18.55 -7.85 -12.20
C PRO A 612 18.06 -6.91 -11.08
N PRO A 613 18.89 -5.98 -10.57
CA PRO A 613 18.43 -4.94 -9.65
C PRO A 613 17.30 -4.11 -10.29
N ILE A 614 16.36 -3.66 -9.46
CA ILE A 614 15.33 -2.71 -9.90
C ILE A 614 16.02 -1.38 -10.22
N ASP A 615 15.63 -0.79 -11.34
CA ASP A 615 16.27 0.44 -11.75
C ASP A 615 15.81 1.66 -10.93
N PRO A 616 16.73 2.54 -10.47
CA PRO A 616 16.37 3.85 -9.92
C PRO A 616 15.52 4.69 -10.86
N ARG A 617 15.64 4.52 -12.18
CA ARG A 617 14.86 5.24 -13.19
C ARG A 617 13.91 4.23 -13.87
N GLN A 618 12.62 4.35 -13.61
CA GLN A 618 11.63 3.41 -14.13
C GLN A 618 11.06 3.94 -15.45
N ASN A 619 11.78 3.75 -16.56
CA ASN A 619 11.45 4.32 -17.87
C ASN A 619 10.27 3.64 -18.60
N ILE A 620 9.40 2.94 -17.86
CA ILE A 620 8.11 2.37 -18.30
C ILE A 620 6.91 3.10 -17.70
N MET A 621 5.88 3.33 -18.52
CA MET A 621 4.63 3.98 -18.14
C MET A 621 3.41 3.12 -18.51
N ASN A 622 2.24 3.45 -17.98
CA ASN A 622 0.99 2.70 -18.19
C ASN A 622 1.12 1.18 -17.87
N ALA A 623 1.97 0.86 -16.90
CA ALA A 623 2.51 -0.48 -16.67
C ALA A 623 1.66 -1.30 -15.69
N SER A 624 1.28 -2.52 -16.08
CA SER A 624 0.45 -3.44 -15.30
C SER A 624 0.93 -4.89 -15.36
N ALA A 625 0.67 -5.64 -14.29
CA ALA A 625 0.91 -7.09 -14.22
C ALA A 625 -0.31 -7.77 -13.59
N VAL A 626 -1.08 -8.53 -14.38
CA VAL A 626 -2.34 -9.16 -13.94
C VAL A 626 -2.34 -10.66 -14.21
N ARG A 627 -3.03 -11.44 -13.36
CA ARG A 627 -3.18 -12.89 -13.55
C ARG A 627 -4.56 -13.23 -14.13
N VAL A 628 -4.60 -13.90 -15.28
CA VAL A 628 -5.83 -14.30 -15.98
C VAL A 628 -5.68 -15.73 -16.48
N ASP A 629 -6.63 -16.61 -16.16
CA ASP A 629 -6.71 -18.01 -16.63
C ASP A 629 -5.40 -18.84 -16.53
N GLY A 630 -4.59 -18.55 -15.50
CA GLY A 630 -3.30 -19.22 -15.26
C GLY A 630 -2.09 -18.57 -15.94
N PHE A 631 -2.30 -17.55 -16.77
CA PHE A 631 -1.25 -16.71 -17.34
C PHE A 631 -1.01 -15.47 -16.47
N THR A 632 0.24 -15.00 -16.42
CA THR A 632 0.56 -13.62 -16.07
C THR A 632 0.62 -12.81 -17.36
N VAL A 633 -0.12 -11.72 -17.40
CA VAL A 633 -0.09 -10.72 -18.47
C VAL A 633 0.64 -9.49 -17.94
N LEU A 634 1.74 -9.12 -18.59
CA LEU A 634 2.34 -7.79 -18.45
C LEU A 634 1.86 -6.93 -19.62
N ASP A 635 1.55 -5.67 -19.36
CA ASP A 635 1.16 -4.70 -20.40
C ASP A 635 1.66 -3.32 -19.97
N PHE A 636 2.54 -2.72 -20.78
CA PHE A 636 3.25 -1.48 -20.46
C PHE A 636 3.61 -0.69 -21.73
N VAL A 637 3.94 0.58 -21.56
CA VAL A 637 4.45 1.48 -22.62
C VAL A 637 5.88 1.90 -22.25
N ARG A 638 6.78 1.93 -23.23
CA ARG A 638 8.16 2.42 -23.10
C ARG A 638 8.47 3.37 -24.27
N PRO A 639 9.17 4.49 -24.07
CA PRO A 639 9.72 5.27 -25.19
C PRO A 639 10.69 4.42 -26.02
N LEU A 640 10.85 4.70 -27.31
CA LEU A 640 11.85 4.05 -28.16
C LEU A 640 13.27 4.53 -27.84
N GLN A 641 13.41 5.80 -27.50
CA GLN A 641 14.61 6.38 -26.91
C GLN A 641 14.21 7.02 -25.57
N THR A 642 14.87 6.59 -24.51
CA THR A 642 14.73 7.09 -23.14
C THR A 642 15.93 7.94 -22.77
N ASP A 643 15.93 8.53 -21.58
CA ASP A 643 16.97 9.45 -21.12
C ASP A 643 17.99 8.82 -20.15
N ASP A 644 17.77 7.59 -19.65
CA ASP A 644 18.84 6.83 -18.97
C ASP A 644 19.79 6.19 -19.99
N LEU A 645 20.74 6.99 -20.48
CA LEU A 645 21.77 6.56 -21.43
C LEU A 645 22.83 5.61 -20.80
N THR A 646 22.61 5.10 -19.58
CA THR A 646 23.53 4.21 -18.86
C THR A 646 22.97 2.82 -18.58
N ARG A 647 21.65 2.64 -18.67
CA ARG A 647 20.95 1.39 -18.30
C ARG A 647 19.87 0.98 -19.29
N ASP A 648 19.32 1.92 -20.05
CA ASP A 648 18.33 1.62 -21.06
C ASP A 648 18.95 1.28 -22.42
N VAL A 649 18.40 0.28 -23.08
CA VAL A 649 18.79 -0.07 -24.46
C VAL A 649 17.91 0.69 -25.45
N SER A 650 18.52 1.51 -26.29
CA SER A 650 17.79 2.27 -27.32
C SER A 650 17.12 1.35 -28.33
N LEU A 651 15.80 1.48 -28.45
CA LEU A 651 14.94 0.72 -29.36
C LEU A 651 14.74 1.44 -30.71
N THR A 652 15.42 2.57 -30.92
CA THR A 652 15.50 3.19 -32.26
C THR A 652 16.40 2.41 -33.21
N GLU A 653 17.19 1.46 -32.69
CA GLU A 653 18.06 0.56 -33.45
C GLU A 653 17.55 -0.90 -33.45
N CYS A 654 18.19 -1.74 -34.25
CA CYS A 654 17.92 -3.18 -34.26
C CYS A 654 18.56 -3.89 -33.05
N VAL A 655 17.75 -4.43 -32.13
CA VAL A 655 18.17 -5.06 -30.86
C VAL A 655 17.67 -6.49 -30.73
N PHE A 656 18.30 -7.31 -29.89
CA PHE A 656 17.79 -8.64 -29.53
C PHE A 656 16.77 -8.52 -28.39
N PHE A 657 15.69 -9.31 -28.46
CA PHE A 657 14.73 -9.42 -27.36
C PHE A 657 15.01 -10.69 -26.56
N PHE A 658 14.84 -10.62 -25.23
CA PHE A 658 14.97 -11.74 -24.31
C PHE A 658 13.61 -12.10 -23.70
N PHE A 659 13.29 -13.39 -23.70
CA PHE A 659 12.01 -13.93 -23.24
C PHE A 659 12.26 -14.82 -22.02
N GLY A 660 11.98 -14.29 -20.82
CA GLY A 660 12.22 -14.95 -19.54
C GLY A 660 10.92 -15.13 -18.76
N TYR A 661 10.70 -16.31 -18.17
CA TYR A 661 9.51 -16.58 -17.37
C TYR A 661 9.68 -17.77 -16.42
N ASN A 662 8.70 -17.94 -15.52
CA ASN A 662 8.52 -19.11 -14.65
C ASN A 662 9.67 -19.36 -13.65
N GLY A 663 10.41 -18.31 -13.28
CA GLY A 663 11.17 -18.27 -12.03
C GLY A 663 10.27 -17.88 -10.84
N PRO A 664 10.61 -18.27 -9.60
CA PRO A 664 9.78 -17.99 -8.43
C PRO A 664 9.84 -16.51 -8.02
N VAL A 665 8.74 -15.99 -7.47
CA VAL A 665 8.75 -14.73 -6.71
C VAL A 665 9.10 -15.06 -5.26
N ARG A 666 10.11 -14.39 -4.71
CA ARG A 666 10.48 -14.45 -3.29
C ARG A 666 9.71 -13.39 -2.49
N ASP A 667 9.59 -12.19 -3.05
CA ASP A 667 8.91 -11.05 -2.43
C ASP A 667 8.11 -10.25 -3.47
N TYR A 668 6.85 -9.95 -3.16
CA TYR A 668 5.99 -9.10 -4.00
C TYR A 668 6.13 -7.60 -3.66
N ASP A 669 6.49 -7.26 -2.41
CA ASP A 669 6.52 -5.87 -1.92
C ASP A 669 7.78 -5.14 -2.39
N ASN A 670 8.95 -5.80 -2.35
CA ASN A 670 10.20 -5.28 -2.92
C ASN A 670 10.50 -5.89 -4.31
N GLY A 671 9.64 -6.76 -4.83
CA GLY A 671 9.81 -7.41 -6.15
C GLY A 671 10.98 -8.40 -6.24
N GLY A 672 11.39 -9.03 -5.14
CA GLY A 672 12.47 -10.00 -5.11
C GLY A 672 12.13 -11.30 -5.85
N VAL A 673 12.99 -11.76 -6.75
CA VAL A 673 12.76 -12.92 -7.64
C VAL A 673 13.91 -13.92 -7.61
N GLY A 674 13.62 -15.19 -7.88
CA GLY A 674 14.62 -16.25 -8.07
C GLY A 674 14.79 -16.65 -9.53
N TYR A 675 15.81 -17.46 -9.81
CA TYR A 675 16.18 -17.91 -11.15
C TYR A 675 15.01 -18.50 -11.95
N HIS A 676 14.98 -18.15 -13.24
CA HIS A 676 14.10 -18.75 -14.24
C HIS A 676 14.42 -20.25 -14.42
N ARG A 677 13.38 -21.10 -14.50
CA ARG A 677 13.56 -22.56 -14.68
C ARG A 677 13.90 -22.97 -16.11
N ILE A 678 13.81 -22.03 -17.04
CA ILE A 678 14.21 -22.14 -18.45
C ILE A 678 15.13 -20.94 -18.70
N GLY A 679 16.32 -21.16 -19.27
CA GLY A 679 17.21 -20.05 -19.63
C GLY A 679 16.51 -19.09 -20.60
N PRO A 680 16.65 -17.77 -20.45
CA PRO A 680 15.85 -16.81 -21.21
C PRO A 680 16.17 -16.94 -22.70
N LEU A 681 15.13 -17.12 -23.51
CA LEU A 681 15.29 -17.31 -24.95
C LEU A 681 15.58 -15.94 -25.58
N SER A 682 16.72 -15.80 -26.25
CA SER A 682 17.02 -14.63 -27.07
C SER A 682 16.37 -14.77 -28.45
N SER A 683 15.94 -13.66 -29.06
CA SER A 683 15.36 -13.67 -30.40
C SER A 683 16.40 -14.12 -31.45
N PRO A 684 16.06 -15.02 -32.39
CA PRO A 684 17.03 -15.58 -33.33
C PRO A 684 17.58 -14.56 -34.34
N ASN A 685 16.94 -13.40 -34.44
CA ASN A 685 17.39 -12.22 -35.19
C ASN A 685 17.11 -10.98 -34.34
N ARG A 686 17.79 -9.88 -34.65
CA ARG A 686 17.45 -8.56 -34.08
C ARG A 686 16.10 -8.07 -34.61
N ILE A 687 15.32 -7.45 -33.72
CA ILE A 687 14.03 -6.81 -33.97
C ILE A 687 14.29 -5.29 -34.04
N CYS A 688 13.70 -4.61 -35.02
CA CYS A 688 13.96 -3.18 -35.26
C CYS A 688 12.64 -2.40 -35.21
N LEU A 689 12.30 -1.85 -34.05
CA LEU A 689 11.01 -1.21 -33.82
C LEU A 689 10.82 0.09 -34.64
N SER A 690 11.89 0.80 -34.94
CA SER A 690 11.87 2.02 -35.77
C SER A 690 11.74 1.72 -37.27
N THR A 691 12.55 0.79 -37.81
CA THR A 691 12.74 0.62 -39.26
C THR A 691 11.80 -0.40 -39.90
N GLN A 692 11.23 -1.32 -39.12
CA GLN A 692 10.16 -2.21 -39.59
C GLN A 692 8.78 -1.51 -39.57
N CYS A 693 8.71 -0.29 -39.01
CA CYS A 693 7.49 0.47 -38.74
C CYS A 693 7.56 1.93 -39.27
N PRO A 694 7.61 2.14 -40.60
CA PRO A 694 8.06 3.41 -41.20
C PRO A 694 7.04 4.58 -41.19
N SER A 695 6.06 4.62 -40.27
CA SER A 695 5.15 5.78 -40.13
C SER A 695 5.83 7.05 -39.58
N LEU A 696 6.99 6.89 -38.95
CA LEU A 696 7.78 7.95 -38.29
C LEU A 696 8.40 9.04 -39.20
N ALA A 697 8.17 9.02 -40.52
CA ALA A 697 8.93 9.81 -41.49
C ALA A 697 8.11 10.90 -42.24
N SER A 698 7.32 11.74 -41.54
CA SER A 698 6.58 12.83 -42.24
C SER A 698 6.29 14.16 -41.52
N ASN A 699 6.25 14.27 -40.19
CA ASN A 699 5.71 15.49 -39.53
C ASN A 699 6.68 16.36 -38.69
N SER A 700 7.79 15.82 -38.17
CA SER A 700 8.68 16.57 -37.25
C SER A 700 9.34 17.81 -37.88
N GLU A 701 9.77 17.75 -39.15
CA GLU A 701 10.46 18.85 -39.82
C GLU A 701 9.58 20.06 -40.19
N GLN A 702 8.25 19.92 -40.27
CA GLN A 702 7.38 21.04 -40.68
C GLN A 702 6.88 21.88 -39.50
N GLN A 703 6.70 21.29 -38.32
CA GLN A 703 6.11 22.00 -37.18
C GLN A 703 7.08 23.04 -36.59
N HIS A 704 8.39 22.74 -36.55
CA HIS A 704 9.44 23.68 -36.15
C HIS A 704 9.69 24.85 -37.13
N ARG A 705 9.11 24.83 -38.35
CA ARG A 705 9.23 25.94 -39.32
C ARG A 705 8.07 26.93 -39.31
N ARG A 706 7.10 26.81 -38.38
CA ARG A 706 5.93 27.71 -38.30
C ARG A 706 5.93 28.71 -37.15
N PHE A 707 6.81 28.57 -36.15
CA PHE A 707 7.00 29.58 -35.10
C PHE A 707 8.13 30.57 -35.42
N ASN A 708 7.95 31.32 -36.51
CA ASN A 708 8.72 32.55 -36.75
C ASN A 708 7.91 33.52 -37.62
N ILE A 709 7.02 34.29 -36.98
CA ILE A 709 6.25 35.36 -37.62
C ILE A 709 6.63 36.68 -36.96
N THR A 710 7.42 37.48 -37.66
CA THR A 710 7.71 38.88 -37.31
C THR A 710 7.30 39.80 -38.44
N SER A 711 6.51 40.83 -38.09
CA SER A 711 6.11 42.00 -38.90
C SER A 711 5.41 41.77 -40.26
N LEU A 712 4.20 42.34 -40.35
CA LEU A 712 3.59 43.07 -41.47
C LEU A 712 4.19 42.92 -42.88
N ASP A 713 3.31 42.67 -43.86
CA ASP A 713 3.02 43.75 -44.82
C ASP A 713 1.56 43.69 -45.34
N LEU A 714 1.08 44.79 -45.94
CA LEU A 714 -0.30 44.95 -46.45
C LEU A 714 -0.37 44.82 -47.98
N GLY A 715 -1.19 43.89 -48.47
CA GLY A 715 -1.46 43.70 -49.91
C GLY A 715 -2.93 43.32 -50.18
N VAL A 716 -3.51 43.85 -51.26
CA VAL A 716 -4.95 43.74 -51.58
C VAL A 716 -5.16 43.18 -52.99
N THR A 717 -6.37 42.64 -53.25
CA THR A 717 -6.89 42.01 -54.50
C THR A 717 -6.47 40.54 -54.73
N GLY A 718 -7.32 39.65 -55.24
CA GLY A 718 -8.76 39.77 -55.54
C GLY A 718 -9.37 38.56 -56.28
N THR A 719 -10.71 38.55 -56.41
CA THR A 719 -11.58 37.69 -57.28
C THR A 719 -11.69 36.17 -57.05
N ASP A 720 -12.95 35.74 -56.81
CA ASP A 720 -13.59 34.41 -57.00
C ASP A 720 -13.84 34.16 -58.53
N PRO A 721 -14.35 33.01 -59.10
CA PRO A 721 -15.22 32.01 -58.46
C PRO A 721 -15.26 30.52 -58.94
N THR A 722 -16.20 29.75 -58.35
CA THR A 722 -16.91 28.52 -58.82
C THR A 722 -16.24 27.13 -58.83
N GLY A 723 -16.58 26.28 -57.83
CA GLY A 723 -17.66 25.26 -57.92
C GLY A 723 -17.39 23.83 -58.47
N ALA A 724 -17.73 22.79 -57.68
CA ALA A 724 -18.15 21.44 -58.12
C ALA A 724 -18.80 20.62 -56.96
N ASN A 725 -19.59 19.57 -57.27
CA ASN A 725 -20.32 18.72 -56.30
C ASN A 725 -19.74 17.29 -56.18
N PRO A 726 -19.99 16.55 -55.08
CA PRO A 726 -19.49 15.17 -54.87
C PRO A 726 -20.47 14.06 -55.34
N PRO A 727 -19.95 12.86 -55.68
CA PRO A 727 -20.69 11.59 -55.69
C PRO A 727 -20.52 10.84 -54.34
N SER A 728 -21.26 9.78 -53.99
CA SER A 728 -22.63 9.31 -54.28
C SER A 728 -22.89 8.10 -53.37
N GLN A 729 -24.15 7.73 -53.10
CA GLN A 729 -24.50 6.69 -52.10
C GLN A 729 -24.01 5.27 -52.45
N VAL A 730 -23.77 4.45 -51.41
CA VAL A 730 -23.62 2.99 -51.51
C VAL A 730 -24.90 2.31 -50.99
N ASP A 731 -25.29 1.21 -51.65
CA ASP A 731 -26.62 0.59 -51.50
C ASP A 731 -26.77 -0.18 -50.17
N SER A 732 -27.90 0.04 -49.48
CA SER A 732 -28.19 -0.52 -48.16
C SER A 732 -28.86 -1.91 -48.19
N ALA A 733 -29.13 -2.48 -49.37
CA ALA A 733 -29.81 -3.78 -49.48
C ALA A 733 -28.98 -4.98 -48.97
N ALA A 734 -27.65 -4.96 -49.09
CA ALA A 734 -26.80 -6.12 -48.80
C ALA A 734 -26.61 -6.40 -47.29
N VAL A 735 -26.57 -5.35 -46.47
CA VAL A 735 -26.24 -5.45 -45.03
C VAL A 735 -27.35 -6.14 -44.22
N LEU A 736 -28.60 -6.11 -44.71
CA LEU A 736 -29.76 -6.64 -43.99
C LEU A 736 -29.91 -8.18 -44.09
N ALA A 737 -29.30 -8.82 -45.10
CA ALA A 737 -29.37 -10.27 -45.28
C ALA A 737 -28.47 -11.01 -44.26
N LEU A 738 -27.20 -10.61 -44.16
CA LEU A 738 -26.19 -11.26 -43.32
C LEU A 738 -26.53 -11.27 -41.82
N ARG A 739 -27.23 -10.23 -41.33
CA ARG A 739 -27.65 -10.15 -39.91
C ARG A 739 -28.71 -11.19 -39.52
N ARG A 740 -29.42 -11.81 -40.47
CA ARG A 740 -30.52 -12.73 -40.17
C ARG A 740 -30.05 -14.17 -39.90
N GLU A 741 -28.98 -14.62 -40.53
CA GLU A 741 -28.43 -15.97 -40.31
C GLU A 741 -27.59 -16.05 -39.04
N GLN A 742 -26.80 -15.01 -38.72
CA GLN A 742 -26.05 -14.94 -37.46
C GLN A 742 -26.96 -15.03 -36.22
N PHE A 743 -28.14 -14.40 -36.24
CA PHE A 743 -29.06 -14.44 -35.10
C PHE A 743 -29.62 -15.85 -34.85
N VAL A 744 -29.89 -16.62 -35.91
CA VAL A 744 -30.33 -18.03 -35.79
C VAL A 744 -29.21 -18.90 -35.18
N LEU A 745 -27.95 -18.67 -35.56
CA LEU A 745 -26.80 -19.39 -35.03
C LEU A 745 -26.60 -19.09 -33.52
N TYR A 746 -26.69 -17.83 -33.10
CA TYR A 746 -26.59 -17.45 -31.69
C TYR A 746 -27.67 -18.09 -30.82
N VAL A 747 -28.93 -18.10 -31.28
CA VAL A 747 -30.04 -18.76 -30.56
C VAL A 747 -29.82 -20.28 -30.47
N ALA A 748 -29.34 -20.92 -31.54
CA ALA A 748 -29.04 -22.35 -31.53
C ALA A 748 -27.91 -22.71 -30.53
N VAL A 749 -26.84 -21.91 -30.48
CA VAL A 749 -25.73 -22.10 -29.51
C VAL A 749 -26.23 -21.91 -28.08
N GLY A 750 -27.02 -20.87 -27.79
CA GLY A 750 -27.58 -20.63 -26.46
C GLY A 750 -28.44 -21.78 -25.94
N ILE A 751 -29.30 -22.36 -26.80
CA ILE A 751 -30.10 -23.54 -26.46
C ILE A 751 -29.21 -24.77 -26.18
N LEU A 752 -28.15 -24.97 -26.98
CA LEU A 752 -27.23 -26.10 -26.79
C LEU A 752 -26.47 -25.99 -25.47
N SER A 753 -25.97 -24.80 -25.13
CA SER A 753 -25.30 -24.53 -23.84
C SER A 753 -26.22 -24.76 -22.65
N ALA A 754 -27.49 -24.33 -22.72
CA ALA A 754 -28.46 -24.58 -21.65
C ALA A 754 -28.76 -26.09 -21.45
N LEU A 755 -28.83 -26.87 -22.53
CA LEU A 755 -29.02 -28.31 -22.47
C LEU A 755 -27.80 -29.04 -21.87
N VAL A 756 -26.57 -28.61 -22.22
CA VAL A 756 -25.34 -29.15 -21.61
C VAL A 756 -25.29 -28.83 -20.11
N LEU A 757 -25.62 -27.60 -19.71
CA LEU A 757 -25.62 -27.19 -18.31
C LEU A 757 -26.64 -28.00 -17.48
N ALA A 758 -27.84 -28.23 -18.01
CA ALA A 758 -28.85 -29.08 -17.39
C ALA A 758 -28.41 -30.55 -17.26
N LEU A 759 -27.70 -31.08 -18.27
CA LEU A 759 -27.15 -32.44 -18.23
C LEU A 759 -26.05 -32.59 -17.16
N LEU A 760 -25.17 -31.60 -17.03
CA LEU A 760 -24.15 -31.56 -15.98
C LEU A 760 -24.78 -31.48 -14.58
N PHE A 761 -25.84 -30.68 -14.39
CA PHE A 761 -26.56 -30.59 -13.13
C PHE A 761 -27.25 -31.92 -12.75
N ALA A 762 -27.82 -32.62 -13.73
CA ALA A 762 -28.40 -33.96 -13.53
C ALA A 762 -27.32 -35.00 -13.15
N LEU A 763 -26.15 -34.97 -13.79
CA LEU A 763 -25.03 -35.85 -13.46
C LEU A 763 -24.46 -35.58 -12.06
N ALA A 764 -24.38 -34.31 -11.64
CA ALA A 764 -23.96 -33.93 -10.29
C ALA A 764 -24.91 -34.49 -9.21
N LEU A 765 -26.23 -34.37 -9.42
CA LEU A 765 -27.24 -34.92 -8.52
C LEU A 765 -27.15 -36.45 -8.38
N VAL A 766 -26.87 -37.17 -9.47
CA VAL A 766 -26.64 -38.63 -9.43
C VAL A 766 -25.34 -38.97 -8.68
N GLY A 767 -24.29 -38.17 -8.86
CA GLY A 767 -23.00 -38.37 -8.16
C GLY A 767 -23.11 -38.27 -6.64
N VAL A 768 -23.84 -37.27 -6.13
CA VAL A 768 -24.03 -37.06 -4.68
C VAL A 768 -24.69 -38.27 -4.00
N CYS A 769 -25.65 -38.93 -4.66
CA CYS A 769 -26.32 -40.11 -4.11
C CYS A 769 -25.43 -41.36 -3.97
N CYS A 770 -24.26 -41.41 -4.63
CA CYS A 770 -23.35 -42.56 -4.55
C CYS A 770 -22.26 -42.42 -3.47
N ALA A 771 -22.06 -41.24 -2.88
CA ALA A 771 -20.96 -40.99 -1.93
C ALA A 771 -21.27 -41.42 -0.49
N CYS A 772 -22.52 -41.28 -0.03
CA CYS A 772 -22.92 -41.54 1.35
C CYS A 772 -23.20 -43.04 1.63
N GLY A 773 -22.17 -43.90 1.58
CA GLY A 773 -22.40 -45.32 1.87
C GLY A 773 -21.22 -46.30 1.91
N ARG A 774 -20.23 -46.13 2.82
CA ARG A 774 -19.51 -47.27 3.47
C ARG A 774 -18.49 -46.86 4.55
N ARG A 775 -18.53 -47.59 5.68
CA ARG A 775 -17.56 -47.65 6.82
C ARG A 775 -17.48 -46.39 7.72
N GLY A 776 -17.31 -46.50 9.04
CA GLY A 776 -17.48 -47.70 9.89
C GLY A 776 -16.75 -47.72 11.24
N VAL A 777 -17.49 -47.43 12.32
CA VAL A 777 -17.42 -48.02 13.70
C VAL A 777 -16.05 -48.11 14.41
N HIS A 778 -15.90 -47.40 15.55
CA HIS A 778 -15.78 -47.99 16.90
C HIS A 778 -15.84 -46.92 18.03
N ASP A 779 -16.65 -47.19 19.06
CA ASP A 779 -16.68 -46.82 20.51
C ASP A 779 -15.97 -45.51 21.04
N PHE A 780 -16.44 -44.81 22.09
CA PHE A 780 -17.04 -45.29 23.34
C PHE A 780 -17.97 -44.26 24.07
N ASN A 781 -19.05 -44.75 24.69
CA ASN A 781 -19.85 -44.22 25.82
C ASN A 781 -20.11 -42.69 26.04
N ARG A 782 -21.39 -42.31 25.93
CA ARG A 782 -22.18 -41.79 27.08
C ARG A 782 -23.69 -42.05 26.89
N ALA A 783 -24.43 -42.08 28.00
CA ALA A 783 -25.88 -42.37 28.02
C ALA A 783 -26.74 -41.11 27.79
N PRO A 784 -27.98 -41.22 27.28
CA PRO A 784 -28.81 -40.06 26.92
C PRO A 784 -29.44 -39.38 28.14
N LEU A 785 -29.57 -38.04 28.06
CA LEU A 785 -30.45 -37.25 28.91
C LEU A 785 -31.89 -37.24 28.35
N SER A 786 -32.85 -36.98 29.22
CA SER A 786 -34.29 -37.09 28.93
C SER A 786 -34.89 -35.89 28.21
N GLU A 787 -36.02 -36.13 27.54
CA GLU A 787 -36.79 -35.22 26.68
C GLU A 787 -37.53 -34.10 27.45
N GLN A 788 -36.84 -33.36 28.32
CA GLN A 788 -37.49 -32.36 29.20
C GLN A 788 -36.72 -31.05 29.46
N GLU A 789 -35.56 -30.83 28.84
CA GLU A 789 -34.78 -29.58 28.95
C GLU A 789 -34.76 -28.73 27.66
N LEU A 790 -35.49 -29.14 26.61
CA LEU A 790 -35.51 -28.44 25.31
C LEU A 790 -36.78 -27.58 25.06
N GLN A 791 -37.46 -27.13 26.13
CA GLN A 791 -38.73 -26.37 26.03
C GLN A 791 -38.73 -25.01 26.76
N SER A 792 -37.56 -24.42 27.04
CA SER A 792 -37.49 -23.12 27.73
C SER A 792 -36.37 -22.19 27.22
N LYS A 793 -36.43 -21.78 25.93
CA LYS A 793 -35.71 -20.58 25.43
C LYS A 793 -36.15 -20.00 24.07
N ILE A 794 -37.43 -20.17 23.68
CA ILE A 794 -38.03 -19.44 22.53
C ILE A 794 -39.37 -18.85 22.97
N SER A 795 -39.32 -17.73 23.68
CA SER A 795 -40.43 -16.82 24.01
C SER A 795 -39.84 -15.55 24.63
N ALA A 796 -40.50 -14.41 24.46
CA ALA A 796 -40.02 -13.03 24.73
C ALA A 796 -38.89 -12.57 23.77
N ASP A 797 -39.02 -11.48 23.01
CA ASP A 797 -40.15 -10.55 22.84
C ASP A 797 -40.31 -10.10 21.38
N SER A 798 -41.56 -10.03 20.89
CA SER A 798 -41.96 -9.25 19.70
C SER A 798 -43.48 -9.02 19.63
N GLU A 799 -44.04 -8.41 20.69
CA GLU A 799 -45.19 -7.52 20.53
C GLU A 799 -44.61 -6.10 20.31
N ASP A 800 -45.07 -5.26 19.39
CA ASP A 800 -46.47 -4.97 19.05
C ASP A 800 -46.63 -4.42 17.59
N VAL A 801 -47.84 -4.00 17.22
CA VAL A 801 -48.25 -3.21 16.04
C VAL A 801 -48.30 -3.93 14.68
N LYS A 802 -49.36 -4.73 14.48
CA LYS A 802 -50.17 -4.69 13.24
C LYS A 802 -51.66 -4.99 13.48
N SER A 803 -52.50 -3.96 13.43
CA SER A 803 -53.88 -4.08 12.92
C SER A 803 -54.38 -2.75 12.34
N GLY A 804 -55.21 -2.81 11.29
CA GLY A 804 -55.62 -1.62 10.51
C GLY A 804 -55.77 -1.96 9.02
N ALA A 805 -56.82 -2.70 8.67
CA ALA A 805 -56.96 -3.34 7.35
C ALA A 805 -57.96 -2.63 6.42
N ALA A 806 -57.67 -2.61 5.10
CA ALA A 806 -58.66 -2.34 4.05
C ALA A 806 -58.24 -2.90 2.66
N ASN A 807 -58.54 -4.19 2.44
CA ASN A 807 -59.03 -4.84 1.21
C ASN A 807 -58.63 -4.39 -0.22
N ASN A 808 -58.53 -5.43 -1.07
CA ASN A 808 -58.72 -5.49 -2.54
C ASN A 808 -57.58 -5.03 -3.46
N LEU A 809 -57.41 -5.58 -4.69
CA LEU A 809 -57.49 -6.96 -5.22
C LEU A 809 -57.20 -6.87 -6.74
N TYR A 810 -56.36 -7.78 -7.28
CA TYR A 810 -56.11 -7.99 -8.73
C TYR A 810 -55.94 -6.75 -9.64
N THR A 811 -54.71 -6.47 -10.08
CA THR A 811 -54.22 -7.04 -11.35
C THR A 811 -52.71 -7.19 -11.32
#